data_AF-Q6E6C1-F1
#
_entry.id   AF-Q6E6C1-F1
#
_cell.length_a   1.000
_cell.length_b   1.000
_cell.length_c   1.000
_cell.angle_alpha   90.00
_cell.angle_beta   90.00
_cell.angle_gamma   90.00
#
_symmetry.space_group_name_H-M   'P 1'
#
loop_
_entity.id
_entity.type
_entity.pdbx_description
1 polymer ?
#
loop_
_entity_poly.entity_id
_entity_poly.type
_entity_poly.pdbx_seq_one_letter_code
_entity_poly.pdbx_strand_id
1 'polypeptide(L)'
;MIHTRRINNRLRMTTSYVHTYTRVQPCGFPCCTQESIFTSTHVAIPSASYLLSTLPDRPLLVLQSTLRELKARSASQYRKVRAMKDKVFVFLNDFHPQTALRSEDMLGDASPYSILEEKALEFYRKHLPNHTFEKIDCAVEHPVYEEYMDNLDFEALRGNVHRGKLHTRQFEAHEGVVISNGKRIVICGEQDMNRALNGDIVYAKIKHMHAKEETVSCDASQEASFDERDFAFLKEENKADTGATSLICGRIVGIYRRRHQELVGTLVESSGSDTDPQMVLVSSMDRRIPPVRIRTSSVDDLEGKRIVFRIVGWERDSLNPQGQYQRTLGCVGDLDCEVKSLLLLSGISQTDEYFRPSMFKMSLQEMVSGNESGSVAVNAEDLQCMLEIARQARVTRPTDEFGPLELEKVSSALCTHFRSLLSLGTREDHRSSLVFSIDPPFCTDIDDALHIKVQNTGYEIGIHIADVSHFVRKMSVIDREAKKRGTPVYLIDRRIEMLPVFLSSDICSLKSGEERCTMSVLIDMDFEYNIRHASVKRCMVKPAFSFTYEQAQRILDESRDCTVERMLYKCKFCRKASGGAVHEVRENVCAAGLEGASLVEEYHAAFRSSLASSECTCKNKDYEAASTKLKVAVRSSLVEMNKIAKVLRARRFEKGALDLSMVPSMDANHLVEEYMLLANMCVAKIMLKSGMPALLRVHPEMSAESLSVLKTLGLNTDNLSECIKDKDIE
;
A
#
# COMPACT_ATOMS: atom_id res chain seq x y z
N MET A 1 -18.61 49.70 27.85
CA MET A 1 -17.56 49.38 26.87
C MET A 1 -16.64 48.37 27.53
N ILE A 2 -16.50 47.16 26.98
CA ILE A 2 -15.67 46.11 27.57
C ILE A 2 -14.34 46.09 26.83
N HIS A 3 -13.25 46.22 27.58
CA HIS A 3 -11.88 46.20 27.08
C HIS A 3 -11.31 44.79 27.23
N THR A 4 -10.97 44.14 26.11
CA THR A 4 -10.43 42.78 26.10
C THR A 4 -9.05 42.76 25.44
N ARG A 5 -8.06 42.20 26.15
CA ARG A 5 -6.74 41.90 25.60
C ARG A 5 -6.68 40.40 25.32
N ARG A 6 -6.31 40.03 24.10
CA ARG A 6 -6.08 38.62 23.72
C ARG A 6 -4.70 38.48 23.12
N ILE A 7 -4.03 37.41 23.50
CA ILE A 7 -2.80 36.97 22.84
C ILE A 7 -3.24 36.06 21.68
N ASN A 8 -2.90 36.43 20.46
CA ASN A 8 -3.21 35.59 19.31
C ASN A 8 -2.22 34.42 19.20
N ASN A 9 -2.50 33.48 18.29
CA ASN A 9 -1.66 32.28 18.07
C ASN A 9 -0.22 32.59 17.58
N ARG A 10 0.11 33.88 17.34
CA ARG A 10 1.46 34.36 17.02
C ARG A 10 2.10 35.11 18.20
N LEU A 11 1.58 34.93 19.41
CA LEU A 11 2.03 35.58 20.64
C LEU A 11 1.96 37.11 20.61
N ARG A 12 1.15 37.69 19.71
CA ARG A 12 0.92 39.14 19.67
C ARG A 12 -0.31 39.50 20.47
N MET A 13 -0.18 40.54 21.30
CA MET A 13 -1.28 41.09 22.06
C MET A 13 -2.11 42.02 21.19
N THR A 14 -3.38 41.70 21.03
CA THR A 14 -4.37 42.54 20.35
C THR A 14 -5.41 43.02 21.35
N THR A 15 -5.73 44.31 21.27
CA THR A 15 -6.75 44.95 22.11
C THR A 15 -8.02 45.17 21.29
N SER A 16 -9.15 44.65 21.76
CA SER A 16 -10.47 44.85 21.15
C SER A 16 -11.41 45.61 22.09
N TYR A 17 -12.07 46.63 21.55
CA TYR A 17 -13.11 47.41 22.21
C TYR A 17 -14.48 46.91 21.76
N VAL A 18 -15.28 46.39 22.69
CA VAL A 18 -16.63 45.89 22.40
C VAL A 18 -17.66 46.80 23.06
N HIS A 19 -18.59 47.32 22.27
CA HIS A 19 -19.74 48.07 22.75
C HIS A 19 -20.87 47.09 23.11
N THR A 20 -21.08 46.89 24.41
CA THR A 20 -22.19 46.09 24.95
C THR A 20 -23.33 47.03 25.34
N TYR A 21 -24.50 46.86 24.74
CA TYR A 21 -25.70 47.62 25.07
C TYR A 21 -26.57 46.81 26.03
N THR A 22 -27.04 47.45 27.09
CA THR A 22 -27.97 46.83 28.04
C THR A 22 -29.42 47.14 27.66
N ARG A 23 -30.31 46.16 27.80
CA ARG A 23 -31.74 46.26 27.53
C ARG A 23 -32.52 45.56 28.66
N VAL A 24 -33.63 46.16 29.09
CA VAL A 24 -34.61 45.47 29.95
C VAL A 24 -35.34 44.42 29.11
N GLN A 25 -35.37 43.19 29.60
CA GLN A 25 -35.93 42.04 28.89
C GLN A 25 -36.93 41.29 29.75
N PRO A 26 -37.90 40.60 29.12
CA PRO A 26 -38.87 39.81 29.85
C PRO A 26 -38.22 38.72 30.73
N CYS A 27 -38.76 38.54 31.93
CA CYS A 27 -38.38 37.49 32.89
C CYS A 27 -38.61 36.06 32.36
N GLY A 28 -39.51 35.88 31.37
CA GLY A 28 -39.97 34.56 30.90
C GLY A 28 -41.16 33.99 31.70
N PHE A 29 -41.66 34.76 32.66
CA PHE A 29 -42.78 34.43 33.52
C PHE A 29 -43.92 35.45 33.34
N PRO A 30 -45.15 35.14 33.81
CA PRO A 30 -46.30 36.04 33.68
C PRO A 30 -46.10 37.45 34.26
N CYS A 31 -45.05 37.67 35.07
CA CYS A 31 -44.60 38.99 35.50
C CYS A 31 -44.33 39.97 34.36
N CYS A 32 -43.76 39.48 33.26
CA CYS A 32 -43.27 40.33 32.18
C CYS A 32 -43.61 39.81 30.78
N THR A 33 -44.25 38.65 30.65
CA THR A 33 -44.68 38.08 29.36
C THR A 33 -46.13 37.62 29.43
N GLN A 34 -46.82 37.67 28.28
CA GLN A 34 -48.19 37.14 28.17
C GLN A 34 -48.23 35.60 28.13
N GLU A 35 -47.14 34.97 27.68
CA GLU A 35 -46.98 33.51 27.61
C GLU A 35 -45.75 33.10 28.44
N SER A 36 -45.87 32.03 29.23
CA SER A 36 -44.77 31.43 29.97
C SER A 36 -44.76 29.92 29.77
N ILE A 37 -43.58 29.38 29.48
CA ILE A 37 -43.37 27.93 29.38
C ILE A 37 -43.23 27.25 30.75
N PHE A 38 -43.15 28.03 31.83
CA PHE A 38 -42.97 27.52 33.18
C PHE A 38 -44.31 27.40 33.90
N THR A 39 -44.71 26.16 34.19
CA THR A 39 -45.92 25.84 34.95
C THR A 39 -45.65 25.50 36.43
N SER A 40 -44.37 25.30 36.78
CA SER A 40 -43.91 24.94 38.13
C SER A 40 -43.25 26.13 38.82
N THR A 41 -43.39 26.20 40.15
CA THR A 41 -42.64 27.13 41.01
C THR A 41 -41.18 26.72 41.21
N HIS A 42 -40.81 25.49 40.82
CA HIS A 42 -39.44 25.00 40.80
C HIS A 42 -38.85 25.14 39.40
N VAL A 43 -37.84 26.01 39.26
CA VAL A 43 -37.22 26.37 37.99
C VAL A 43 -35.77 25.92 38.00
N ALA A 44 -35.38 25.17 36.97
CA ALA A 44 -34.01 24.72 36.82
C ALA A 44 -33.22 25.61 35.86
N ILE A 45 -32.00 25.93 36.29
CA ILE A 45 -30.99 26.64 35.50
C ILE A 45 -29.81 25.68 35.30
N PRO A 46 -29.66 25.08 34.10
CA PRO A 46 -28.58 24.14 33.83
C PRO A 46 -27.28 24.88 33.52
N SER A 47 -26.14 24.26 33.85
CA SER A 47 -24.84 24.67 33.30
C SER A 47 -24.57 24.11 31.91
N ALA A 48 -23.51 24.61 31.27
CA ALA A 48 -23.11 24.16 29.94
C ALA A 48 -22.70 22.67 29.96
N SER A 49 -22.07 22.22 31.04
CA SER A 49 -21.69 20.81 31.26
C SER A 49 -22.89 19.87 31.30
N TYR A 50 -23.99 20.27 31.93
CA TYR A 50 -25.23 19.49 31.94
C TYR A 50 -25.81 19.34 30.53
N LEU A 51 -25.87 20.44 29.77
CA LEU A 51 -26.43 20.46 28.42
C LEU A 51 -25.56 19.76 27.35
N LEU A 52 -24.31 19.42 27.66
CA LEU A 52 -23.47 18.62 26.77
C LEU A 52 -23.92 17.16 26.71
N SER A 53 -24.36 16.61 27.84
CA SER A 53 -24.71 15.19 27.99
C SER A 53 -26.21 14.94 27.97
N THR A 54 -27.03 15.93 28.35
CA THR A 54 -28.47 15.75 28.58
C THR A 54 -29.29 16.75 27.77
N LEU A 55 -30.33 16.27 27.10
CA LEU A 55 -31.30 17.13 26.41
C LEU A 55 -32.46 17.53 27.34
N PRO A 56 -33.01 18.75 27.21
CA PRO A 56 -34.13 19.20 28.03
C PRO A 56 -35.37 18.31 27.89
N ASP A 57 -35.73 17.62 28.97
CA ASP A 57 -36.95 16.82 29.09
C ASP A 57 -38.13 17.68 29.59
N ARG A 58 -37.85 18.63 30.49
CA ARG A 58 -38.76 19.62 31.09
C ARG A 58 -38.40 21.08 30.70
N PRO A 59 -39.28 22.06 30.96
CA PRO A 59 -38.96 23.48 30.75
C PRO A 59 -37.74 23.93 31.56
N LEU A 60 -36.72 24.49 30.89
CA LEU A 60 -35.48 24.99 31.49
C LEU A 60 -35.29 26.49 31.22
N LEU A 61 -34.75 27.18 32.23
CA LEU A 61 -34.29 28.56 32.13
C LEU A 61 -32.80 28.55 31.80
N VAL A 62 -32.44 28.76 30.54
CA VAL A 62 -31.05 28.70 30.06
C VAL A 62 -30.50 30.11 29.90
N LEU A 63 -29.32 30.38 30.43
CA LEU A 63 -28.67 31.68 30.27
C LEU A 63 -27.98 31.80 28.90
N GLN A 64 -27.91 33.01 28.36
CA GLN A 64 -27.17 33.28 27.13
C GLN A 64 -25.69 32.95 27.28
N SER A 65 -25.11 33.25 28.44
CA SER A 65 -23.73 32.90 28.77
C SER A 65 -23.49 31.38 28.67
N THR A 66 -24.40 30.58 29.23
CA THR A 66 -24.38 29.10 29.17
C THR A 66 -24.50 28.60 27.74
N LEU A 67 -25.38 29.17 26.92
CA LEU A 67 -25.48 28.81 25.50
C LEU A 67 -24.24 29.17 24.69
N ARG A 68 -23.57 30.28 25.03
CA ARG A 68 -22.31 30.67 24.39
C ARG A 68 -21.21 29.69 24.72
N GLU A 69 -21.11 29.30 25.99
CA GLU A 69 -20.18 28.27 26.45
C GLU A 69 -20.46 26.92 25.77
N LEU A 70 -21.72 26.48 25.74
CA LEU A 70 -22.14 25.27 25.05
C LEU A 70 -21.78 25.31 23.55
N LYS A 71 -21.99 26.44 22.87
CA LYS A 71 -21.61 26.61 21.45
C LYS A 71 -20.11 26.48 21.25
N ALA A 72 -19.31 27.00 22.17
CA ALA A 72 -17.85 26.90 22.11
C ALA A 72 -17.37 25.46 22.30
N ARG A 73 -18.08 24.65 23.11
CA ARG A 73 -17.72 23.28 23.45
C ARG A 73 -18.30 22.22 22.49
N SER A 74 -19.53 22.40 22.05
CA SER A 74 -20.22 21.52 21.08
C SER A 74 -21.26 22.27 20.26
N ALA A 75 -20.91 22.58 19.00
CA ALA A 75 -21.83 23.21 18.06
C ALA A 75 -23.04 22.33 17.71
N SER A 76 -22.90 21.00 17.78
CA SER A 76 -24.00 20.06 17.54
C SER A 76 -25.03 20.11 18.67
N GLN A 77 -24.58 20.01 19.93
CA GLN A 77 -25.51 20.07 21.06
C GLN A 77 -26.17 21.44 21.22
N TYR A 78 -25.40 22.51 21.01
CA TYR A 78 -25.95 23.86 20.95
C TYR A 78 -27.14 23.98 19.98
N ARG A 79 -27.03 23.36 18.78
CA ARG A 79 -28.12 23.36 17.79
C ARG A 79 -29.33 22.58 18.27
N LYS A 80 -29.14 21.40 18.86
CA LYS A 80 -30.22 20.57 19.41
C LYS A 80 -30.98 21.32 20.52
N VAL A 81 -30.27 21.91 21.47
CA VAL A 81 -30.88 22.70 22.56
C VAL A 81 -31.59 23.94 22.02
N ARG A 82 -30.98 24.67 21.07
CA ARG A 82 -31.58 25.88 20.48
C ARG A 82 -32.81 25.60 19.62
N ALA A 83 -32.96 24.39 19.09
CA ALA A 83 -34.14 23.99 18.34
C ALA A 83 -35.40 23.79 19.21
N MET A 84 -35.23 23.47 20.50
CA MET A 84 -36.33 23.18 21.45
C MET A 84 -36.94 24.45 22.06
N LYS A 85 -37.56 25.29 21.23
CA LYS A 85 -38.14 26.58 21.68
C LYS A 85 -39.32 26.43 22.65
N ASP A 86 -39.98 25.28 22.64
CA ASP A 86 -41.10 24.90 23.50
C ASP A 86 -40.66 24.53 24.93
N LYS A 87 -39.38 24.16 25.12
CA LYS A 87 -38.84 23.72 26.41
C LYS A 87 -37.72 24.60 26.95
N VAL A 88 -37.16 25.49 26.13
CA VAL A 88 -36.00 26.31 26.52
C VAL A 88 -36.36 27.78 26.43
N PHE A 89 -36.38 28.46 27.58
CA PHE A 89 -36.41 29.92 27.62
C PHE A 89 -34.98 30.44 27.80
N VAL A 90 -34.56 31.34 26.90
CA VAL A 90 -33.20 31.90 26.93
C VAL A 90 -33.23 33.29 27.56
N PHE A 91 -32.61 33.44 28.72
CA PHE A 91 -32.43 34.74 29.37
C PHE A 91 -31.12 35.38 28.94
N LEU A 92 -31.20 36.58 28.35
CA LEU A 92 -30.04 37.33 27.84
C LEU A 92 -29.32 38.09 28.98
N ASN A 93 -28.74 37.33 29.91
CA ASN A 93 -28.08 37.84 31.12
C ASN A 93 -26.93 38.81 30.84
N ASP A 94 -26.20 38.62 29.73
CA ASP A 94 -25.09 39.50 29.33
C ASP A 94 -25.53 40.92 28.96
N PHE A 95 -26.80 41.08 28.60
CA PHE A 95 -27.36 42.34 28.12
C PHE A 95 -28.38 42.92 29.09
N HIS A 96 -28.61 42.32 30.25
CA HIS A 96 -29.58 42.83 31.21
C HIS A 96 -28.89 43.79 32.22
N PRO A 97 -29.44 45.00 32.49
CA PRO A 97 -28.78 46.02 33.31
C PRO A 97 -28.33 45.57 34.71
N GLN A 98 -29.04 44.59 35.29
CA GLN A 98 -28.78 44.07 36.65
C GLN A 98 -27.83 42.87 36.67
N THR A 99 -27.69 42.13 35.56
CA THR A 99 -26.91 40.88 35.54
C THR A 99 -25.66 40.97 34.65
N ALA A 100 -25.57 41.96 33.76
CA ALA A 100 -24.42 42.16 32.89
C ALA A 100 -23.14 42.45 33.68
N LEU A 101 -22.02 41.92 33.20
CA LEU A 101 -20.70 42.13 33.80
C LEU A 101 -20.27 43.60 33.74
N ARG A 102 -19.75 44.09 34.86
CA ARG A 102 -19.10 45.40 35.02
C ARG A 102 -17.59 45.21 35.11
N SER A 103 -16.84 46.27 34.88
CA SER A 103 -15.36 46.22 34.92
C SER A 103 -14.82 45.75 36.28
N GLU A 104 -15.56 46.03 37.36
CA GLU A 104 -15.22 45.63 38.73
C GLU A 104 -15.33 44.11 38.96
N ASP A 105 -16.20 43.43 38.21
CA ASP A 105 -16.42 41.98 38.35
C ASP A 105 -15.25 41.16 37.79
N MET A 106 -14.41 41.76 36.95
CA MET A 106 -13.32 41.06 36.22
C MET A 106 -11.98 41.10 36.96
N LEU A 107 -11.96 41.54 38.22
CA LEU A 107 -10.75 41.73 39.04
C LEU A 107 -10.38 40.50 39.90
N GLY A 108 -11.18 39.43 39.90
CA GLY A 108 -10.93 38.20 40.65
C GLY A 108 -10.67 36.97 39.77
N ASP A 109 -10.30 35.85 40.40
CA ASP A 109 -9.97 34.57 39.72
C ASP A 109 -11.19 33.77 39.23
N ALA A 110 -12.42 34.24 39.52
CA ALA A 110 -13.64 33.56 39.12
C ALA A 110 -13.89 33.67 37.61
N SER A 111 -14.34 32.57 36.99
CA SER A 111 -14.72 32.56 35.57
C SER A 111 -15.83 33.58 35.30
N PRO A 112 -15.77 34.36 34.20
CA PRO A 112 -16.83 35.30 33.82
C PRO A 112 -18.22 34.64 33.73
N TYR A 113 -18.27 33.36 33.36
CA TYR A 113 -19.52 32.59 33.27
C TYR A 113 -20.13 32.36 34.65
N SER A 114 -19.33 32.02 35.66
CA SER A 114 -19.79 31.78 37.03
C SER A 114 -20.37 33.05 37.66
N ILE A 115 -19.74 34.20 37.44
CA ILE A 115 -20.24 35.49 37.95
C ILE A 115 -21.59 35.85 37.28
N LEU A 116 -21.69 35.66 35.97
CA LEU A 116 -22.91 35.90 35.21
C LEU A 116 -24.07 34.98 35.65
N GLU A 117 -23.75 33.74 36.01
CA GLU A 117 -24.71 32.78 36.57
C GLU A 117 -25.21 33.20 37.95
N GLU A 118 -24.30 33.57 38.87
CA GLU A 118 -24.66 34.04 40.22
C GLU A 118 -25.53 35.29 40.18
N LYS A 119 -25.17 36.28 39.36
CA LYS A 119 -25.96 37.50 39.20
C LYS A 119 -27.34 37.22 38.61
N ALA A 120 -27.44 36.28 37.66
CA ALA A 120 -28.73 35.87 37.13
C ALA A 120 -29.61 35.20 38.20
N LEU A 121 -29.03 34.32 39.02
CA LEU A 121 -29.73 33.68 40.15
C LEU A 121 -30.21 34.72 41.18
N GLU A 122 -29.36 35.67 41.55
CA GLU A 122 -29.72 36.73 42.50
C GLU A 122 -30.85 37.61 41.94
N PHE A 123 -30.78 37.98 40.67
CA PHE A 123 -31.85 38.70 39.97
C PHE A 123 -33.18 37.94 40.05
N TYR A 124 -33.19 36.67 39.67
CA TYR A 124 -34.41 35.86 39.64
C TYR A 124 -34.99 35.61 41.04
N ARG A 125 -34.15 35.36 42.06
CA ARG A 125 -34.59 35.21 43.46
C ARG A 125 -35.27 36.48 44.00
N LYS A 126 -34.74 37.65 43.65
CA LYS A 126 -35.32 38.94 44.05
C LYS A 126 -36.58 39.28 43.24
N HIS A 127 -36.58 38.96 41.96
CA HIS A 127 -37.68 39.30 41.04
C HIS A 127 -38.89 38.38 41.21
N LEU A 128 -38.67 37.12 41.60
CA LEU A 128 -39.70 36.09 41.78
C LEU A 128 -39.53 35.37 43.13
N PRO A 129 -39.94 36.00 44.25
CA PRO A 129 -39.70 35.48 45.61
C PRO A 129 -40.48 34.18 45.91
N ASN A 130 -41.56 33.91 45.18
CA ASN A 130 -42.38 32.70 45.34
C ASN A 130 -41.88 31.50 44.50
N HIS A 131 -40.77 31.67 43.77
CA HIS A 131 -40.18 30.62 42.94
C HIS A 131 -38.85 30.16 43.54
N THR A 132 -38.53 28.88 43.37
CA THR A 132 -37.24 28.32 43.76
C THR A 132 -36.42 28.06 42.51
N PHE A 133 -35.16 28.53 42.53
CA PHE A 133 -34.23 28.39 41.43
C PHE A 133 -33.12 27.42 41.82
N GLU A 134 -33.11 26.26 41.18
CA GLU A 134 -32.13 25.20 41.38
C GLU A 134 -31.10 25.24 40.25
N LYS A 135 -29.82 25.21 40.62
CA LYS A 135 -28.73 25.06 39.67
C LYS A 135 -28.52 23.56 39.41
N ILE A 136 -28.53 23.17 38.14
CA ILE A 136 -28.20 21.79 37.75
C ILE A 136 -26.79 21.77 37.17
N ASP A 137 -25.88 21.13 37.91
CA ASP A 137 -24.52 20.86 37.49
C ASP A 137 -24.30 19.34 37.42
N CYS A 138 -23.54 18.89 36.41
CA CYS A 138 -22.93 17.56 36.44
C CYS A 138 -21.64 17.62 37.26
N ALA A 139 -21.40 16.64 38.13
CA ALA A 139 -20.19 16.55 38.93
C ALA A 139 -18.94 16.56 38.03
N VAL A 140 -18.07 17.55 38.26
CA VAL A 140 -16.65 17.69 37.90
C VAL A 140 -16.20 17.01 36.60
N GLU A 141 -15.89 17.82 35.59
CA GLU A 141 -15.21 17.37 34.38
C GLU A 141 -13.77 16.95 34.69
N HIS A 142 -13.56 15.65 34.84
CA HIS A 142 -12.23 15.09 34.69
C HIS A 142 -11.77 15.22 33.22
N PRO A 143 -10.47 15.49 32.97
CA PRO A 143 -9.94 15.37 31.62
C PRO A 143 -10.26 13.97 31.07
N VAL A 144 -10.74 13.90 29.83
CA VAL A 144 -11.16 12.65 29.15
C VAL A 144 -10.02 11.63 29.18
N TYR A 145 -8.79 12.12 29.07
CA TYR A 145 -7.59 11.30 29.09
C TYR A 145 -6.58 11.81 30.11
N GLU A 146 -5.73 10.91 30.59
CA GLU A 146 -4.65 11.24 31.50
C GLU A 146 -3.53 12.04 30.80
N GLU A 147 -2.79 12.81 31.60
CA GLU A 147 -1.61 13.53 31.15
C GLU A 147 -0.46 12.57 30.88
N TYR A 148 0.36 12.87 29.88
CA TYR A 148 1.55 12.06 29.63
C TYR A 148 2.60 12.35 30.70
N MET A 149 3.36 11.33 31.06
CA MET A 149 4.48 11.51 31.97
C MET A 149 5.60 12.31 31.29
N ASP A 150 6.29 13.13 32.07
CA ASP A 150 7.41 13.93 31.58
C ASP A 150 8.62 13.05 31.26
N ASN A 151 9.42 13.47 30.28
CA ASN A 151 10.57 12.70 29.80
C ASN A 151 11.59 12.35 30.90
N LEU A 152 11.70 13.18 31.94
CA LEU A 152 12.56 12.97 33.11
C LEU A 152 12.13 11.74 33.93
N ASP A 153 10.84 11.42 33.97
CA ASP A 153 10.31 10.32 34.77
C ASP A 153 10.53 8.95 34.12
N PHE A 154 10.62 8.89 32.78
CA PHE A 154 10.87 7.63 32.07
C PHE A 154 12.26 7.07 32.35
N GLU A 155 13.27 7.92 32.55
CA GLU A 155 14.61 7.49 32.96
C GLU A 155 14.67 7.02 34.41
N ALA A 156 13.81 7.57 35.27
CA ALA A 156 13.69 7.18 36.68
C ALA A 156 12.91 5.87 36.89
N LEU A 157 12.02 5.50 35.97
CA LEU A 157 11.14 4.32 36.05
C LEU A 157 11.71 3.03 35.43
N ARG A 158 13.04 2.90 35.36
CA ARG A 158 13.73 1.70 34.82
C ARG A 158 13.19 0.41 35.49
N GLY A 159 12.34 -0.32 34.78
CA GLY A 159 11.80 -1.62 35.19
C GLY A 159 10.33 -1.88 34.80
N ASN A 160 9.45 -0.86 34.87
CA ASN A 160 8.00 -1.03 34.69
C ASN A 160 7.40 -0.29 33.49
N VAL A 161 8.20 0.51 32.79
CA VAL A 161 7.80 1.21 31.56
C VAL A 161 8.57 0.61 30.38
N HIS A 162 7.82 0.28 29.34
CA HIS A 162 8.29 -0.43 28.16
C HIS A 162 8.09 0.43 26.93
N ARG A 163 9.19 0.66 26.19
CA ARG A 163 9.15 1.37 24.92
C ARG A 163 8.94 0.38 23.79
N GLY A 164 7.88 0.54 23.02
CA GLY A 164 7.56 -0.36 21.92
C GLY A 164 6.71 0.31 20.86
N LYS A 165 6.55 -0.35 19.71
CA LYS A 165 5.61 0.07 18.68
C LYS A 165 4.23 -0.48 19.01
N LEU A 166 3.22 0.38 18.93
CA LEU A 166 1.83 0.00 19.13
C LEU A 166 1.24 -0.55 17.82
N HIS A 167 0.64 -1.73 17.90
CA HIS A 167 -0.10 -2.36 16.81
C HIS A 167 -1.56 -2.53 17.25
N THR A 168 -2.49 -1.86 16.59
CA THR A 168 -3.93 -2.00 16.87
C THR A 168 -4.57 -3.00 15.91
N ARG A 169 -5.70 -3.56 16.31
CA ARG A 169 -6.51 -4.42 15.44
C ARG A 169 -7.11 -3.62 14.28
N GLN A 170 -7.47 -4.29 13.20
CA GLN A 170 -7.93 -3.63 11.96
C GLN A 170 -9.27 -2.91 12.11
N PHE A 171 -10.15 -3.41 12.98
CA PHE A 171 -11.52 -2.87 13.18
C PHE A 171 -11.76 -2.31 14.59
N GLU A 172 -10.78 -2.37 15.47
CA GLU A 172 -10.88 -1.93 16.87
C GLU A 172 -9.72 -0.98 17.19
N ALA A 173 -10.00 0.32 17.15
CA ALA A 173 -9.00 1.36 17.44
C ALA A 173 -8.60 1.39 18.94
N HIS A 174 -9.41 0.80 19.81
CA HIS A 174 -9.26 0.86 21.27
C HIS A 174 -8.56 -0.37 21.85
N GLU A 175 -8.12 -1.31 21.01
CA GLU A 175 -7.38 -2.49 21.44
C GLU A 175 -6.12 -2.66 20.62
N GLY A 176 -5.01 -2.93 21.30
CA GLY A 176 -3.73 -3.08 20.65
C GLY A 176 -2.69 -3.79 21.50
N VAL A 177 -1.57 -4.07 20.87
CA VAL A 177 -0.43 -4.77 21.45
C VAL A 177 0.81 -3.91 21.27
N VAL A 178 1.57 -3.75 22.34
CA VAL A 178 2.90 -3.16 22.33
C VAL A 178 3.90 -4.28 22.59
N ILE A 179 4.85 -4.47 21.67
CA ILE A 179 5.99 -5.36 21.93
C ILE A 179 7.21 -4.54 22.33
N SER A 180 7.86 -4.96 23.42
CA SER A 180 9.08 -4.34 23.93
C SER A 180 9.95 -5.38 24.62
N ASN A 181 11.18 -5.57 24.13
CA ASN A 181 12.18 -6.48 24.69
C ASN A 181 11.63 -7.91 24.93
N GLY A 182 10.90 -8.47 23.96
CA GLY A 182 10.30 -9.81 24.05
C GLY A 182 9.01 -9.90 24.88
N LYS A 183 8.56 -8.81 25.53
CA LYS A 183 7.28 -8.80 26.27
C LYS A 183 6.14 -8.28 25.40
N ARG A 184 5.05 -9.04 25.36
CA ARG A 184 3.78 -8.65 24.73
C ARG A 184 2.86 -7.99 25.75
N ILE A 185 2.64 -6.68 25.62
CA ILE A 185 1.79 -5.90 26.51
C ILE A 185 0.49 -5.57 25.77
N VAL A 186 -0.63 -6.07 26.27
CA VAL A 186 -1.96 -5.81 25.71
C VAL A 186 -2.51 -4.52 26.32
N ILE A 187 -3.00 -3.62 25.47
CA ILE A 187 -3.64 -2.35 25.85
C ILE A 187 -5.10 -2.44 25.41
N CYS A 188 -6.02 -2.26 26.34
CA CYS A 188 -7.46 -2.38 26.09
C CYS A 188 -8.21 -1.17 26.63
N GLY A 189 -9.10 -0.62 25.81
CA GLY A 189 -9.97 0.48 26.16
C GLY A 189 -9.38 1.85 25.84
N GLU A 190 -10.28 2.80 25.64
CA GLU A 190 -9.96 4.16 25.21
C GLU A 190 -9.05 4.92 26.19
N GLN A 191 -9.27 4.74 27.50
CA GLN A 191 -8.47 5.38 28.54
C GLN A 191 -7.02 4.86 28.56
N ASP A 192 -6.83 3.55 28.40
CA ASP A 192 -5.49 2.94 28.44
C ASP A 192 -4.72 3.13 27.14
N MET A 193 -5.42 3.29 26.03
CA MET A 193 -4.83 3.73 24.76
C MET A 193 -4.32 5.16 24.82
N ASN A 194 -4.88 6.00 25.70
CA ASN A 194 -4.42 7.35 26.03
C ASN A 194 -3.92 8.15 24.81
N ARG A 195 -4.81 8.38 23.84
CA ARG A 195 -4.54 9.18 22.62
C ARG A 195 -3.37 8.67 21.74
N ALA A 196 -2.99 7.40 21.87
CA ALA A 196 -2.04 6.74 20.98
C ALA A 196 -2.75 6.19 19.72
N LEU A 197 -2.01 6.14 18.61
CA LEU A 197 -2.50 5.67 17.32
C LEU A 197 -1.66 4.49 16.82
N ASN A 198 -2.24 3.71 15.90
CA ASN A 198 -1.54 2.58 15.29
C ASN A 198 -0.18 3.00 14.68
N GLY A 199 0.87 2.27 15.03
CA GLY A 199 2.23 2.50 14.57
C GLY A 199 3.00 3.59 15.33
N ASP A 200 2.40 4.24 16.33
CA ASP A 200 3.14 5.11 17.25
C ASP A 200 4.19 4.32 18.05
N ILE A 201 5.32 4.95 18.35
CA ILE A 201 6.27 4.43 19.34
C ILE A 201 5.85 5.01 20.68
N VAL A 202 5.45 4.15 21.59
CA VAL A 202 4.80 4.51 22.85
C VAL A 202 5.59 4.01 24.05
N TYR A 203 5.35 4.62 25.20
CA TYR A 203 5.75 4.15 26.51
C TYR A 203 4.53 3.50 27.18
N ALA A 204 4.59 2.19 27.37
CA ALA A 204 3.55 1.40 28.01
C ALA A 204 3.98 1.00 29.44
N LYS A 205 3.13 1.28 30.44
CA LYS A 205 3.31 0.87 31.83
C LYS A 205 2.45 -0.35 32.11
N ILE A 206 3.03 -1.39 32.70
CA ILE A 206 2.28 -2.61 33.07
C ILE A 206 1.31 -2.29 34.23
N LYS A 207 0.05 -2.72 34.11
CA LYS A 207 -0.99 -2.61 35.15
C LYS A 207 -1.11 -3.90 35.97
N HIS A 208 -1.39 -5.01 35.28
CA HIS A 208 -1.66 -6.31 35.90
C HIS A 208 -1.01 -7.43 35.08
N MET A 209 -0.59 -8.49 35.76
CA MET A 209 -0.19 -9.76 35.14
C MET A 209 -1.25 -10.80 35.53
N HIS A 210 -2.03 -11.28 34.57
CA HIS A 210 -3.04 -12.31 34.82
C HIS A 210 -2.47 -13.70 34.48
N ALA A 211 -2.66 -14.65 35.40
CA ALA A 211 -2.56 -16.07 35.11
C ALA A 211 -3.80 -16.49 34.30
N LYS A 212 -3.64 -17.43 33.35
CA LYS A 212 -4.54 -17.76 32.23
C LYS A 212 -6.03 -18.12 32.55
N GLU A 213 -6.51 -18.03 33.78
CA GLU A 213 -7.82 -18.57 34.17
C GLU A 213 -8.95 -17.55 34.36
N GLU A 214 -8.69 -16.24 34.31
CA GLU A 214 -9.77 -15.24 34.30
C GLU A 214 -10.00 -14.72 32.88
N THR A 215 -11.22 -14.91 32.38
CA THR A 215 -11.73 -14.38 31.11
C THR A 215 -11.69 -12.86 31.12
N VAL A 216 -10.55 -12.28 30.75
CA VAL A 216 -10.50 -10.89 30.30
C VAL A 216 -11.26 -10.84 28.98
N SER A 217 -12.15 -9.87 28.81
CA SER A 217 -12.95 -9.70 27.58
C SER A 217 -12.10 -9.48 26.32
N CYS A 218 -10.80 -9.24 26.48
CA CYS A 218 -9.84 -9.16 25.39
C CYS A 218 -9.38 -10.57 25.00
N ASP A 219 -10.05 -11.14 24.01
CA ASP A 219 -9.71 -12.44 23.43
C ASP A 219 -8.37 -12.32 22.68
N ALA A 220 -7.25 -12.45 23.41
CA ALA A 220 -5.89 -12.28 22.89
C ALA A 220 -5.47 -13.34 21.85
N SER A 221 -6.31 -14.38 21.72
CA SER A 221 -6.25 -15.52 20.80
C SER A 221 -6.76 -15.22 19.39
N GLN A 222 -7.44 -14.09 19.14
CA GLN A 222 -7.90 -13.73 17.80
C GLN A 222 -6.79 -13.09 16.96
N GLU A 223 -5.79 -13.91 16.62
CA GLU A 223 -4.66 -13.58 15.75
C GLU A 223 -5.09 -13.04 14.37
N ALA A 224 -6.26 -13.44 13.88
CA ALA A 224 -6.84 -13.05 12.59
C ALA A 224 -7.35 -11.59 12.51
N SER A 225 -7.31 -10.83 13.62
CA SER A 225 -7.82 -9.44 13.69
C SER A 225 -6.78 -8.35 13.37
N PHE A 226 -5.51 -8.75 13.23
CA PHE A 226 -4.39 -7.85 12.88
C PHE A 226 -4.14 -7.83 11.37
N ASP A 227 -3.61 -6.71 10.86
CA ASP A 227 -3.10 -6.62 9.49
C ASP A 227 -1.95 -7.62 9.30
N GLU A 228 -1.86 -8.30 8.15
CA GLU A 228 -0.86 -9.35 7.87
C GLU A 228 0.58 -8.91 8.18
N ARG A 229 0.89 -7.63 7.90
CA ARG A 229 2.22 -7.05 8.19
C ARG A 229 2.48 -6.90 9.69
N ASP A 230 1.47 -6.45 10.43
CA ASP A 230 1.56 -6.31 11.88
C ASP A 230 1.64 -7.72 12.50
N PHE A 231 0.86 -8.67 12.00
CA PHE A 231 0.88 -10.07 12.41
C PHE A 231 2.23 -10.76 12.21
N ALA A 232 2.85 -10.60 11.03
CA ALA A 232 4.17 -11.17 10.73
C ALA A 232 5.24 -10.65 11.72
N PHE A 233 5.21 -9.35 12.01
CA PHE A 233 6.10 -8.74 12.99
C PHE A 233 5.87 -9.31 14.41
N LEU A 234 4.60 -9.45 14.82
CA LEU A 234 4.26 -10.03 16.13
C LEU A 234 4.75 -11.49 16.25
N LYS A 235 4.77 -12.26 15.15
CA LYS A 235 5.23 -13.66 15.13
C LYS A 235 6.75 -13.82 15.23
N GLU A 236 7.54 -12.95 14.58
CA GLU A 236 9.01 -13.03 14.64
C GLU A 236 9.53 -12.81 16.06
N GLU A 237 8.98 -11.84 16.79
CA GLU A 237 9.43 -11.56 18.17
C GLU A 237 8.93 -12.61 19.19
N ASN A 238 7.86 -13.36 18.90
CA ASN A 238 7.39 -14.46 19.75
C ASN A 238 8.33 -15.68 19.75
N LYS A 239 9.14 -15.89 18.71
CA LYS A 239 10.11 -17.02 18.68
C LYS A 239 11.19 -16.93 19.75
N ALA A 240 11.39 -15.76 20.36
CA ALA A 240 12.39 -15.54 21.39
C ALA A 240 11.95 -15.97 22.81
N ASP A 241 10.67 -16.28 23.05
CA ASP A 241 10.15 -16.60 24.39
C ASP A 241 9.51 -18.00 24.43
N THR A 242 10.26 -18.98 24.96
CA THR A 242 9.82 -20.38 25.14
C THR A 242 9.17 -20.62 26.52
N GLY A 243 8.81 -19.57 27.25
CA GLY A 243 8.14 -19.64 28.55
C GLY A 243 6.65 -19.33 28.48
N ALA A 244 5.84 -20.07 29.24
CA ALA A 244 4.39 -19.90 29.34
C ALA A 244 3.95 -18.42 29.48
N THR A 245 3.32 -17.88 28.43
CA THR A 245 2.93 -16.47 28.34
C THR A 245 1.74 -16.15 29.25
N SER A 246 2.04 -15.58 30.42
CA SER A 246 1.07 -14.81 31.20
C SER A 246 0.62 -13.58 30.40
N LEU A 247 -0.68 -13.29 30.35
CA LEU A 247 -1.19 -12.09 29.69
C LEU A 247 -0.81 -10.85 30.52
N ILE A 248 -0.01 -9.97 29.92
CA ILE A 248 0.43 -8.71 30.54
C ILE A 248 -0.46 -7.60 30.01
N CYS A 249 -1.29 -7.02 30.88
CA CYS A 249 -2.10 -5.86 30.55
C CYS A 249 -1.36 -4.58 30.96
N GLY A 250 -1.38 -3.57 30.10
CA GLY A 250 -0.73 -2.29 30.35
C GLY A 250 -1.58 -1.10 29.91
N ARG A 251 -1.02 0.08 30.13
CA ARG A 251 -1.59 1.36 29.67
C ARG A 251 -0.52 2.25 29.10
N ILE A 252 -0.89 3.13 28.19
CA ILE A 252 0.02 4.08 27.55
C ILE A 252 0.16 5.32 28.42
N VAL A 253 1.39 5.61 28.81
CA VAL A 253 1.75 6.73 29.69
C VAL A 253 2.49 7.85 28.96
N GLY A 254 2.88 7.63 27.71
CA GLY A 254 3.55 8.62 26.89
C GLY A 254 3.74 8.17 25.46
N ILE A 255 3.95 9.14 24.57
CA ILE A 255 4.25 8.88 23.17
C ILE A 255 5.65 9.38 22.89
N TYR A 256 6.57 8.43 22.62
CA TYR A 256 7.95 8.75 22.28
C TYR A 256 8.04 9.37 20.89
N ARG A 257 7.36 8.77 19.90
CA ARG A 257 7.36 9.27 18.53
C ARG A 257 6.06 8.92 17.84
N ARG A 258 5.33 9.95 17.40
CA ARG A 258 4.15 9.74 16.56
C ARG A 258 4.53 9.33 15.15
N ARG A 259 3.74 8.44 14.56
CA ARG A 259 3.83 8.13 13.14
C ARG A 259 3.26 9.31 12.34
N HIS A 260 4.14 10.08 11.71
CA HIS A 260 3.70 11.10 10.75
C HIS A 260 3.24 10.41 9.47
N GLN A 261 1.93 10.38 9.24
CA GLN A 261 1.32 9.86 8.02
C GLN A 261 0.32 10.87 7.46
N GLU A 262 0.33 11.02 6.14
CA GLU A 262 -0.76 11.64 5.41
C GLU A 262 -1.98 10.72 5.45
N LEU A 263 -3.08 11.19 6.01
CA LEU A 263 -4.31 10.42 6.14
C LEU A 263 -5.30 10.87 5.08
N VAL A 264 -6.00 9.90 4.50
CA VAL A 264 -7.10 10.15 3.57
C VAL A 264 -8.41 9.95 4.30
N GLY A 265 -9.38 10.82 4.04
CA GLY A 265 -10.70 10.72 4.62
C GLY A 265 -11.74 11.59 3.96
N THR A 266 -12.94 11.58 4.52
CA THR A 266 -14.13 12.29 4.04
C THR A 266 -14.83 12.99 5.19
N LEU A 267 -15.50 14.09 4.89
CA LEU A 267 -16.29 14.81 5.88
C LEU A 267 -17.46 13.93 6.36
N VAL A 268 -17.71 13.95 7.68
CA VAL A 268 -18.85 13.29 8.30
C VAL A 268 -19.92 14.36 8.53
N GLU A 269 -20.72 14.63 7.50
CA GLU A 269 -21.87 15.54 7.44
C GLU A 269 -21.71 16.91 8.15
N SER A 270 -21.72 17.97 7.35
CA SER A 270 -21.60 19.35 7.81
C SER A 270 -22.90 20.12 7.56
N SER A 271 -23.62 20.43 8.63
CA SER A 271 -24.76 21.37 8.60
C SER A 271 -24.35 22.68 9.29
N GLY A 272 -23.87 23.64 8.50
CA GLY A 272 -23.45 24.96 8.99
C GLY A 272 -23.37 26.01 7.89
N SER A 273 -23.66 27.26 8.25
CA SER A 273 -23.80 28.41 7.35
C SER A 273 -22.47 29.01 6.87
N ASP A 274 -22.52 29.59 5.67
CA ASP A 274 -21.45 29.90 4.71
C ASP A 274 -20.37 30.95 5.09
N THR A 275 -20.33 31.48 6.30
CA THR A 275 -19.59 32.75 6.56
C THR A 275 -18.52 32.75 7.66
N ASP A 276 -18.42 31.70 8.48
CA ASP A 276 -17.39 31.61 9.54
C ASP A 276 -16.57 30.30 9.42
N PRO A 277 -15.26 30.30 9.75
CA PRO A 277 -14.45 29.08 9.76
C PRO A 277 -14.95 28.14 10.86
N GLN A 278 -15.48 26.98 10.44
CA GLN A 278 -16.09 25.98 11.30
C GLN A 278 -15.12 24.83 11.58
N MET A 279 -15.34 24.16 12.72
CA MET A 279 -14.71 22.89 13.03
C MET A 279 -15.59 21.78 12.46
N VAL A 280 -15.05 21.04 11.50
CA VAL A 280 -15.71 19.87 10.88
C VAL A 280 -15.02 18.58 11.32
N LEU A 281 -15.77 17.47 11.30
CA LEU A 281 -15.22 16.14 11.56
C LEU A 281 -14.95 15.42 10.25
N VAL A 282 -13.79 14.79 10.17
CA VAL A 282 -13.34 14.03 9.00
C VAL A 282 -13.09 12.59 9.44
N SER A 283 -13.77 11.64 8.82
CA SER A 283 -13.53 10.22 9.03
C SER A 283 -12.36 9.79 8.15
N SER A 284 -11.34 9.17 8.74
CA SER A 284 -10.29 8.53 7.96
C SER A 284 -10.81 7.30 7.24
N MET A 285 -10.18 6.92 6.12
CA MET A 285 -10.37 5.61 5.52
C MET A 285 -9.76 4.49 6.38
N ASP A 286 -8.73 4.79 7.17
CA ASP A 286 -8.21 3.86 8.16
C ASP A 286 -9.14 3.87 9.37
N ARG A 287 -9.93 2.80 9.53
CA ARG A 287 -10.89 2.66 10.63
C ARG A 287 -10.24 2.61 12.01
N ARG A 288 -8.92 2.39 12.08
CA ARG A 288 -8.14 2.45 13.32
C ARG A 288 -7.94 3.89 13.83
N ILE A 289 -8.26 4.88 13.01
CA ILE A 289 -8.09 6.29 13.33
C ILE A 289 -9.46 6.90 13.64
N PRO A 290 -9.67 7.47 14.83
CA PRO A 290 -10.93 8.11 15.17
C PRO A 290 -11.18 9.36 14.30
N PRO A 291 -12.43 9.85 14.22
CA PRO A 291 -12.75 11.07 13.49
C PRO A 291 -11.87 12.24 13.91
N VAL A 292 -11.37 13.00 12.94
CA VAL A 292 -10.41 14.09 13.18
C VAL A 292 -11.09 15.44 13.01
N ARG A 293 -10.89 16.33 13.98
CA ARG A 293 -11.41 17.71 13.95
C ARG A 293 -10.53 18.58 13.07
N ILE A 294 -11.07 19.13 11.98
CA ILE A 294 -10.37 20.03 11.08
C ILE A 294 -11.08 21.38 11.04
N ARG A 295 -10.31 22.47 11.09
CA ARG A 295 -10.83 23.82 10.92
C ARG A 295 -10.82 24.19 9.44
N THR A 296 -11.97 24.53 8.86
CA THR A 296 -12.08 24.97 7.46
C THR A 296 -13.09 26.11 7.32
N SER A 297 -12.85 27.02 6.38
CA SER A 297 -13.81 28.04 5.94
C SER A 297 -14.61 27.60 4.72
N SER A 298 -14.12 26.61 3.97
CA SER A 298 -14.75 26.09 2.77
C SER A 298 -15.23 24.68 3.06
N VAL A 299 -16.47 24.54 3.48
CA VAL A 299 -17.09 23.25 3.81
C VAL A 299 -17.63 22.60 2.53
N ASP A 300 -18.38 23.38 1.75
CA ASP A 300 -19.02 22.96 0.50
C ASP A 300 -18.00 22.45 -0.53
N ASP A 301 -16.80 23.04 -0.55
CA ASP A 301 -15.71 22.59 -1.42
C ASP A 301 -15.14 21.22 -1.05
N LEU A 302 -15.32 20.77 0.19
CA LEU A 302 -14.76 19.51 0.69
C LEU A 302 -15.83 18.41 0.79
N GLU A 303 -17.11 18.78 0.77
CA GLU A 303 -18.21 17.84 0.80
C GLU A 303 -18.18 16.90 -0.42
N GLY A 304 -18.41 15.61 -0.19
CA GLY A 304 -18.36 14.58 -1.23
C GLY A 304 -16.97 14.35 -1.85
N LYS A 305 -15.90 14.92 -1.29
CA LYS A 305 -14.53 14.75 -1.79
C LYS A 305 -13.63 13.97 -0.82
N ARG A 306 -12.68 13.22 -1.38
CA ARG A 306 -11.55 12.63 -0.64
C ARG A 306 -10.53 13.72 -0.36
N ILE A 307 -10.18 13.90 0.92
CA ILE A 307 -9.21 14.89 1.35
C ILE A 307 -8.04 14.23 2.05
N VAL A 308 -6.86 14.84 1.88
CA VAL A 308 -5.64 14.49 2.61
C VAL A 308 -5.47 15.47 3.77
N PHE A 309 -5.24 14.92 4.96
CA PHE A 309 -5.01 15.68 6.17
C PHE A 309 -3.96 14.99 7.04
N ARG A 310 -3.45 15.73 8.03
CA ARG A 310 -2.54 15.19 9.05
C ARG A 310 -3.05 15.48 10.44
N ILE A 311 -2.79 14.59 11.38
CA ILE A 311 -3.01 14.88 12.80
C ILE A 311 -1.88 15.79 13.30
N VAL A 312 -2.25 16.85 14.00
CA VAL A 312 -1.32 17.87 14.52
C VAL A 312 -1.19 17.77 16.04
N GLY A 313 -2.27 17.40 16.72
CA GLY A 313 -2.30 17.29 18.17
C GLY A 313 -3.53 16.57 18.67
N TRP A 314 -3.53 16.19 19.94
CA TRP A 314 -4.69 15.59 20.60
C TRP A 314 -4.68 16.03 22.06
N GLU A 315 -5.53 17.00 22.37
CA GLU A 315 -5.67 17.59 23.71
C GLU A 315 -6.37 16.62 24.67
N ARG A 316 -6.04 16.69 25.96
CA ARG A 316 -6.50 15.72 26.98
C ARG A 316 -8.00 15.81 27.28
N ASP A 317 -8.60 16.97 27.02
CA ASP A 317 -10.01 17.30 27.19
C ASP A 317 -10.83 17.06 25.91
N SER A 318 -10.20 16.61 24.83
CA SER A 318 -10.86 16.35 23.55
C SER A 318 -10.94 14.86 23.25
N LEU A 319 -12.15 14.37 22.98
CA LEU A 319 -12.40 13.01 22.47
C LEU A 319 -11.77 12.74 21.10
N ASN A 320 -11.58 13.79 20.29
CA ASN A 320 -11.13 13.66 18.91
C ASN A 320 -9.81 14.40 18.68
N PRO A 321 -8.86 13.84 17.90
CA PRO A 321 -7.63 14.53 17.55
C PRO A 321 -7.91 15.78 16.69
N GLN A 322 -6.99 16.73 16.75
CA GLN A 322 -6.97 17.90 15.88
C GLN A 322 -6.13 17.62 14.64
N GLY A 323 -6.73 17.89 13.48
CA GLY A 323 -6.11 17.73 12.18
C GLY A 323 -5.91 19.04 11.43
N GLN A 324 -5.03 18.99 10.45
CA GLN A 324 -4.76 20.05 9.48
C GLN A 324 -5.00 19.50 8.07
N TYR A 325 -5.90 20.15 7.34
CA TYR A 325 -6.11 19.90 5.91
C TYR A 325 -4.83 20.20 5.11
N GLN A 326 -4.54 19.36 4.11
CA GLN A 326 -3.43 19.54 3.19
C GLN A 326 -3.88 19.79 1.75
N ARG A 327 -4.63 18.85 1.18
CA ARG A 327 -5.07 18.90 -0.24
C ARG A 327 -6.29 18.02 -0.48
N THR A 328 -7.02 18.30 -1.56
CA THR A 328 -8.14 17.47 -2.04
C THR A 328 -7.67 16.55 -3.16
N LEU A 329 -8.08 15.28 -3.12
CA LEU A 329 -7.76 14.29 -4.14
C LEU A 329 -8.75 14.32 -5.30
N GLY A 330 -10.05 14.37 -4.99
CA GLY A 330 -11.12 14.29 -5.98
C GLY A 330 -12.46 13.91 -5.34
N CYS A 331 -13.47 13.67 -6.16
CA CYS A 331 -14.79 13.22 -5.70
C CYS A 331 -14.72 11.77 -5.21
N VAL A 332 -15.52 11.43 -4.20
CA VAL A 332 -15.69 10.05 -3.75
C VAL A 332 -16.33 9.22 -4.86
N GLY A 333 -15.80 8.01 -5.10
CA GLY A 333 -16.29 7.10 -6.15
C GLY A 333 -15.67 7.30 -7.54
N ASP A 334 -14.87 8.36 -7.75
CA ASP A 334 -14.05 8.46 -8.96
C ASP A 334 -12.87 7.46 -8.89
N LEU A 335 -12.64 6.71 -9.96
CA LEU A 335 -11.67 5.61 -9.99
C LEU A 335 -10.26 6.11 -9.65
N ASP A 336 -9.82 7.19 -10.30
CA ASP A 336 -8.48 7.75 -10.09
C ASP A 336 -8.29 8.28 -8.66
N CYS A 337 -9.36 8.86 -8.10
CA CYS A 337 -9.40 9.34 -6.71
C CYS A 337 -9.30 8.20 -5.69
N GLU A 338 -10.04 7.10 -5.89
CA GLU A 338 -10.00 5.94 -4.99
C GLU A 338 -8.66 5.20 -5.08
N VAL A 339 -8.11 5.04 -6.29
CA VAL A 339 -6.76 4.48 -6.49
C VAL A 339 -5.72 5.30 -5.74
N LYS A 340 -5.71 6.63 -5.90
CA LYS A 340 -4.81 7.54 -5.17
C LYS A 340 -4.98 7.44 -3.66
N SER A 341 -6.21 7.26 -3.19
CA SER A 341 -6.54 7.10 -1.77
C SER A 341 -5.94 5.81 -1.19
N LEU A 342 -6.03 4.69 -1.93
CA LEU A 342 -5.46 3.39 -1.56
C LEU A 342 -3.93 3.41 -1.55
N LEU A 343 -3.31 4.09 -2.51
CA LEU A 343 -1.85 4.23 -2.56
C LEU A 343 -1.32 4.95 -1.31
N LEU A 344 -1.94 6.08 -0.94
CA LEU A 344 -1.55 6.83 0.27
C LEU A 344 -1.78 6.01 1.55
N LEU A 345 -2.88 5.25 1.63
CA LEU A 345 -3.14 4.35 2.76
C LEU A 345 -2.05 3.28 2.89
N SER A 346 -1.56 2.77 1.76
CA SER A 346 -0.48 1.78 1.69
C SER A 346 0.91 2.38 1.96
N GLY A 347 1.03 3.71 2.07
CA GLY A 347 2.30 4.41 2.28
C GLY A 347 3.05 4.77 1.00
N ILE A 348 2.41 4.65 -0.17
CA ILE A 348 2.97 5.00 -1.48
C ILE A 348 2.56 6.44 -1.81
N SER A 349 3.55 7.31 -2.07
CA SER A 349 3.28 8.71 -2.40
C SER A 349 2.84 8.85 -3.85
N GLN A 350 1.99 9.83 -4.14
CA GLN A 350 1.65 10.21 -5.53
C GLN A 350 2.89 10.61 -6.35
N THR A 351 3.92 11.15 -5.70
CA THR A 351 5.18 11.47 -6.38
C THR A 351 5.91 10.23 -6.89
N ASP A 352 5.60 9.06 -6.35
CA ASP A 352 6.22 7.79 -6.75
C ASP A 352 5.55 7.23 -8.03
N GLU A 353 4.39 7.77 -8.42
CA GLU A 353 3.72 7.40 -9.68
C GLU A 353 4.57 7.77 -10.91
N TYR A 354 5.43 8.80 -10.79
CA TYR A 354 6.25 9.29 -11.91
C TYR A 354 7.72 9.44 -11.53
N PHE A 355 8.61 9.16 -12.47
CA PHE A 355 10.02 9.49 -12.33
C PHE A 355 10.24 10.98 -12.62
N ARG A 356 10.97 11.67 -11.74
CA ARG A 356 11.33 13.09 -11.97
C ARG A 356 12.18 13.23 -13.23
N PRO A 357 11.96 14.26 -14.06
CA PRO A 357 12.77 14.51 -15.26
C PRO A 357 14.28 14.64 -15.01
N SER A 358 14.68 15.15 -13.84
CA SER A 358 16.10 15.22 -13.47
C SER A 358 16.75 13.84 -13.29
N MET A 359 16.00 12.83 -12.82
CA MET A 359 16.54 11.50 -12.56
C MET A 359 17.05 10.86 -13.84
N PHE A 360 16.26 10.85 -14.92
CA PHE A 360 16.73 10.23 -16.17
C PHE A 360 17.99 10.90 -16.73
N LYS A 361 18.12 12.24 -16.60
CA LYS A 361 19.33 12.93 -17.08
C LYS A 361 20.57 12.47 -16.30
N MET A 362 20.44 12.30 -14.98
CA MET A 362 21.52 11.80 -14.12
C MET A 362 21.82 10.33 -14.40
N SER A 363 20.80 9.49 -14.57
CA SER A 363 20.95 8.08 -14.92
C SER A 363 21.73 7.86 -16.20
N LEU A 364 21.42 8.65 -17.23
CA LEU A 364 22.09 8.58 -18.53
C LEU A 364 23.55 9.05 -18.42
N GLN A 365 23.80 10.13 -17.67
CA GLN A 365 25.17 10.58 -17.38
C GLN A 365 25.99 9.53 -16.61
N GLU A 366 25.37 8.82 -15.67
CA GLU A 366 26.00 7.72 -14.91
C GLU A 366 26.27 6.48 -15.79
N MET A 367 25.42 6.19 -16.79
CA MET A 367 25.65 5.13 -17.79
C MET A 367 26.85 5.43 -18.71
N VAL A 368 27.07 6.71 -19.07
CA VAL A 368 28.20 7.14 -19.94
C VAL A 368 29.51 7.33 -19.21
N SER A 369 29.49 7.84 -17.99
CA SER A 369 30.71 8.19 -17.24
C SER A 369 31.45 6.99 -16.63
N GLY A 370 31.30 5.78 -17.21
CA GLY A 370 31.98 4.58 -16.71
C GLY A 370 33.46 4.84 -16.45
N ASN A 371 33.93 4.61 -15.22
CA ASN A 371 35.36 4.51 -14.97
C ASN A 371 35.73 3.66 -13.74
N GLU A 372 36.92 3.06 -13.89
CA GLU A 372 37.79 2.27 -13.00
C GLU A 372 37.62 0.74 -12.90
N SER A 373 36.48 0.14 -13.24
CA SER A 373 36.34 -1.33 -13.17
C SER A 373 35.88 -1.96 -14.49
N GLY A 374 36.70 -1.87 -15.54
CA GLY A 374 36.67 -2.76 -16.73
C GLY A 374 35.37 -2.85 -17.55
N SER A 375 34.33 -2.05 -17.26
CA SER A 375 33.07 -2.05 -18.00
C SER A 375 33.11 -1.02 -19.12
N VAL A 376 32.84 -1.45 -20.35
CA VAL A 376 32.69 -0.58 -21.54
C VAL A 376 31.67 0.51 -21.26
N ALA A 377 32.11 1.77 -21.32
CA ALA A 377 31.21 2.92 -21.34
C ALA A 377 30.41 2.89 -22.64
N VAL A 378 29.09 3.09 -22.56
CA VAL A 378 28.25 3.29 -23.75
C VAL A 378 28.76 4.55 -24.46
N ASN A 379 29.01 4.46 -25.78
CA ASN A 379 29.53 5.59 -26.55
C ASN A 379 28.62 6.82 -26.39
N ALA A 380 29.23 8.01 -26.31
CA ALA A 380 28.53 9.27 -26.10
C ALA A 380 27.49 9.55 -27.21
N GLU A 381 27.76 9.13 -28.44
CA GLU A 381 26.85 9.28 -29.60
C GLU A 381 25.61 8.37 -29.51
N ASP A 382 25.80 7.12 -29.07
CA ASP A 382 24.74 6.14 -28.83
C ASP A 382 23.80 6.59 -27.70
N LEU A 383 24.37 7.18 -26.66
CA LEU A 383 23.60 7.80 -25.58
C LEU A 383 22.90 9.10 -26.02
N GLN A 384 23.51 9.91 -26.89
CA GLN A 384 22.88 11.11 -27.47
C GLN A 384 21.60 10.75 -28.24
N CYS A 385 21.57 9.60 -28.90
CA CYS A 385 20.37 9.08 -29.56
C CYS A 385 19.30 8.64 -28.54
N MET A 386 19.69 7.87 -27.50
CA MET A 386 18.78 7.51 -26.41
C MET A 386 18.25 8.74 -25.64
N LEU A 387 19.04 9.82 -25.57
CA LEU A 387 18.70 11.10 -24.95
C LEU A 387 17.57 11.84 -25.68
N GLU A 388 17.58 11.89 -27.01
CA GLU A 388 16.53 12.56 -27.78
C GLU A 388 15.18 11.83 -27.62
N ILE A 389 15.22 10.51 -27.56
CA ILE A 389 14.05 9.62 -27.38
C ILE A 389 13.47 9.75 -25.98
N ALA A 390 14.30 9.72 -24.93
CA ALA A 390 13.83 9.95 -23.56
C ALA A 390 13.31 11.39 -23.34
N ARG A 391 13.78 12.35 -24.14
CA ARG A 391 13.32 13.75 -24.12
C ARG A 391 11.97 13.90 -24.85
N GLN A 392 11.74 13.16 -25.93
CA GLN A 392 10.48 13.11 -26.67
C GLN A 392 9.41 12.27 -25.94
N ALA A 393 9.80 11.20 -25.25
CA ALA A 393 8.93 10.39 -24.38
C ALA A 393 8.32 11.15 -23.18
N ARG A 394 8.79 12.38 -22.90
CA ARG A 394 8.31 13.24 -21.80
C ARG A 394 7.15 14.15 -22.16
N VAL A 395 6.62 14.04 -23.36
CA VAL A 395 5.42 14.72 -23.82
C VAL A 395 4.67 13.63 -24.58
N THR A 396 3.80 12.84 -23.97
CA THR A 396 2.40 13.18 -23.70
C THR A 396 1.70 11.98 -23.04
N ARG A 397 0.39 12.13 -22.80
CA ARG A 397 -0.63 11.08 -22.72
C ARG A 397 -0.36 9.86 -23.64
N PRO A 398 -1.09 8.74 -23.49
CA PRO A 398 -0.90 7.49 -24.26
C PRO A 398 -1.12 7.56 -25.79
N THR A 399 -1.01 8.72 -26.44
CA THR A 399 -1.44 8.93 -27.83
C THR A 399 -0.34 9.34 -28.81
N ASP A 400 0.91 9.60 -28.39
CA ASP A 400 1.98 9.93 -29.36
C ASP A 400 2.98 8.79 -29.46
N GLU A 401 2.83 7.98 -30.51
CA GLU A 401 3.76 6.92 -30.91
C GLU A 401 5.08 7.54 -31.41
N PHE A 402 6.22 6.96 -31.01
CA PHE A 402 7.54 7.33 -31.51
C PHE A 402 7.63 7.24 -33.05
N GLY A 403 8.42 8.12 -33.66
CA GLY A 403 8.78 8.01 -35.07
C GLY A 403 9.66 6.77 -35.34
N PRO A 404 9.42 5.99 -36.41
CA PRO A 404 10.17 4.75 -36.72
C PRO A 404 11.70 4.93 -36.80
N LEU A 405 12.16 6.11 -37.24
CA LEU A 405 13.57 6.43 -37.47
C LEU A 405 14.41 6.61 -36.20
N GLU A 406 13.79 6.94 -35.06
CA GLU A 406 14.52 7.12 -33.80
C GLU A 406 14.73 5.77 -33.08
N LEU A 407 13.74 4.88 -33.14
CA LEU A 407 13.82 3.52 -32.60
C LEU A 407 14.90 2.67 -33.29
N GLU A 408 15.05 2.79 -34.61
CA GLU A 408 16.09 2.05 -35.36
C GLU A 408 17.52 2.43 -34.95
N LYS A 409 17.76 3.70 -34.61
CA LYS A 409 19.08 4.18 -34.17
C LYS A 409 19.44 3.70 -32.76
N VAL A 410 18.46 3.55 -31.87
CA VAL A 410 18.70 2.97 -30.53
C VAL A 410 18.97 1.49 -30.60
N SER A 411 18.21 0.77 -31.42
CA SER A 411 18.43 -0.66 -31.63
C SER A 411 19.84 -0.93 -32.18
N SER A 412 20.32 -0.12 -33.14
CA SER A 412 21.66 -0.29 -33.71
C SER A 412 22.79 0.06 -32.73
N ALA A 413 22.62 1.10 -31.93
CA ALA A 413 23.52 1.49 -30.84
C ALA A 413 23.66 0.38 -29.77
N LEU A 414 22.51 -0.12 -29.27
CA LEU A 414 22.48 -1.22 -28.29
C LEU A 414 23.12 -2.49 -28.84
N CYS A 415 22.82 -2.86 -30.09
CA CYS A 415 23.46 -4.01 -30.74
C CYS A 415 24.98 -3.86 -30.82
N THR A 416 25.49 -2.66 -31.11
CA THR A 416 26.94 -2.40 -31.17
C THR A 416 27.58 -2.56 -29.80
N HIS A 417 26.94 -2.01 -28.76
CA HIS A 417 27.37 -2.18 -27.37
C HIS A 417 27.38 -3.66 -26.94
N PHE A 418 26.31 -4.40 -27.24
CA PHE A 418 26.19 -5.81 -26.91
C PHE A 418 27.25 -6.68 -27.59
N ARG A 419 27.58 -6.40 -28.86
CA ARG A 419 28.67 -7.07 -29.57
C ARG A 419 30.04 -6.78 -28.96
N SER A 420 30.26 -5.56 -28.46
CA SER A 420 31.49 -5.21 -27.74
C SER A 420 31.64 -5.99 -26.43
N LEU A 421 30.54 -6.20 -25.69
CA LEU A 421 30.58 -7.02 -24.46
C LEU A 421 30.95 -8.48 -24.75
N LEU A 422 30.47 -9.03 -25.87
CA LEU A 422 30.81 -10.38 -26.32
C LEU A 422 32.27 -10.48 -26.77
N SER A 423 32.79 -9.51 -27.53
CA SER A 423 34.19 -9.52 -27.98
C SER A 423 35.19 -9.46 -26.83
N LEU A 424 34.80 -8.84 -25.70
CA LEU A 424 35.59 -8.79 -24.48
C LEU A 424 35.51 -10.06 -23.62
N GLY A 425 34.71 -11.06 -24.01
CA GLY A 425 34.55 -12.30 -23.24
C GLY A 425 33.86 -12.11 -21.88
N THR A 426 33.19 -10.98 -21.67
CA THR A 426 32.51 -10.69 -20.38
C THR A 426 31.19 -11.43 -20.22
N ARG A 427 30.67 -12.01 -21.31
CA ARG A 427 29.39 -12.72 -21.38
C ARG A 427 29.52 -13.98 -22.24
N GLU A 428 28.80 -15.03 -21.87
CA GLU A 428 28.65 -16.23 -22.70
C GLU A 428 27.62 -15.99 -23.81
N ASP A 429 27.90 -16.49 -25.01
CA ASP A 429 27.01 -16.31 -26.17
C ASP A 429 26.01 -17.48 -26.26
N HIS A 430 24.74 -17.17 -26.00
CA HIS A 430 23.62 -18.09 -26.12
C HIS A 430 22.62 -17.61 -27.17
N ARG A 431 23.01 -16.69 -28.06
CA ARG A 431 22.15 -16.24 -29.17
C ARG A 431 21.81 -17.37 -30.15
N SER A 432 22.59 -18.44 -30.15
CA SER A 432 22.37 -19.63 -30.98
C SER A 432 21.31 -20.60 -30.40
N SER A 433 20.93 -20.44 -29.13
CA SER A 433 19.96 -21.29 -28.43
C SER A 433 18.52 -20.91 -28.81
N LEU A 434 17.60 -21.89 -28.85
CA LEU A 434 16.17 -21.63 -29.05
C LEU A 434 15.57 -21.12 -27.74
N VAL A 435 15.69 -19.81 -27.51
CA VAL A 435 15.18 -19.13 -26.31
C VAL A 435 13.77 -18.61 -26.58
N PHE A 436 12.85 -18.73 -25.62
CA PHE A 436 11.51 -18.13 -25.70
C PHE A 436 11.00 -17.69 -24.32
N SER A 437 10.11 -16.71 -24.28
CA SER A 437 9.41 -16.30 -23.06
C SER A 437 7.95 -16.77 -23.05
N ILE A 438 7.36 -16.91 -21.86
CA ILE A 438 5.94 -17.25 -21.69
C ILE A 438 5.37 -16.32 -20.61
N ASP A 439 4.51 -15.40 -21.03
CA ASP A 439 4.08 -14.27 -20.21
C ASP A 439 2.55 -14.10 -20.21
N PRO A 440 1.97 -13.31 -19.30
CA PRO A 440 0.60 -12.85 -19.42
C PRO A 440 0.35 -12.05 -20.72
N PRO A 441 -0.91 -12.01 -21.21
CA PRO A 441 -1.23 -11.17 -22.36
C PRO A 441 -0.92 -9.70 -22.08
N PHE A 442 -0.42 -8.99 -23.09
CA PHE A 442 -0.02 -7.56 -23.01
C PHE A 442 1.16 -7.25 -22.08
N CYS A 443 1.90 -8.26 -21.60
CA CYS A 443 3.16 -8.06 -20.89
C CYS A 443 4.16 -7.28 -21.76
N THR A 444 4.85 -6.30 -21.17
CA THR A 444 5.87 -5.48 -21.86
C THR A 444 7.26 -5.59 -21.22
N ASP A 445 7.28 -5.91 -19.94
CA ASP A 445 8.39 -6.15 -19.03
C ASP A 445 8.66 -7.66 -18.92
N ILE A 446 9.20 -8.23 -20.00
CA ILE A 446 9.53 -9.65 -20.06
C ILE A 446 10.84 -9.84 -19.30
N ASP A 447 10.74 -10.37 -18.07
CA ASP A 447 11.89 -10.54 -17.18
C ASP A 447 12.63 -11.86 -17.40
N ASP A 448 11.92 -12.90 -17.84
CA ASP A 448 12.45 -14.25 -17.96
C ASP A 448 12.26 -14.86 -19.35
N ALA A 449 13.22 -15.70 -19.73
CA ALA A 449 13.14 -16.51 -20.93
C ALA A 449 13.85 -17.85 -20.69
N LEU A 450 13.41 -18.88 -21.41
CA LEU A 450 13.81 -20.26 -21.16
C LEU A 450 14.33 -20.91 -22.44
N HIS A 451 15.26 -21.85 -22.28
CA HIS A 451 15.57 -22.83 -23.31
C HIS A 451 15.86 -24.20 -22.71
N ILE A 452 15.72 -25.23 -23.54
CA ILE A 452 16.14 -26.60 -23.25
C ILE A 452 16.84 -27.20 -24.47
N LYS A 453 17.90 -27.97 -24.24
CA LYS A 453 18.53 -28.84 -25.23
C LYS A 453 18.61 -30.24 -24.66
N VAL A 454 18.14 -31.22 -25.42
CA VAL A 454 18.30 -32.64 -25.08
C VAL A 454 19.69 -33.06 -25.55
N GLN A 455 20.50 -33.55 -24.62
CA GLN A 455 21.84 -34.06 -24.87
C GLN A 455 21.87 -35.59 -24.72
N ASN A 456 22.97 -36.23 -25.11
CA ASN A 456 23.15 -37.69 -24.98
C ASN A 456 23.10 -38.17 -23.52
N THR A 457 23.43 -37.30 -22.57
CA THR A 457 23.57 -37.65 -21.16
C THR A 457 22.44 -37.06 -20.30
N GLY A 458 21.50 -36.31 -20.86
CA GLY A 458 20.46 -35.62 -20.10
C GLY A 458 19.96 -34.34 -20.78
N TYR A 459 19.77 -33.28 -20.01
CA TYR A 459 19.21 -32.01 -20.44
C TYR A 459 20.12 -30.83 -20.05
N GLU A 460 20.37 -29.95 -21.02
CA GLU A 460 20.93 -28.61 -20.78
C GLU A 460 19.77 -27.61 -20.76
N ILE A 461 19.58 -26.95 -19.63
CA ILE A 461 18.51 -25.98 -19.40
C ILE A 461 19.15 -24.63 -19.16
N GLY A 462 18.65 -23.60 -19.85
CA GLY A 462 18.98 -22.21 -19.55
C GLY A 462 17.76 -21.45 -19.09
N ILE A 463 17.87 -20.84 -17.92
CA ILE A 463 16.88 -19.91 -17.38
C ILE A 463 17.53 -18.53 -17.41
N HIS A 464 17.03 -17.65 -18.26
CA HIS A 464 17.63 -16.36 -18.58
C HIS A 464 16.82 -15.23 -17.96
N ILE A 465 17.41 -14.49 -17.04
CA ILE A 465 16.77 -13.35 -16.37
C ILE A 465 17.36 -12.06 -16.92
N ALA A 466 16.53 -11.03 -17.15
CA ALA A 466 16.96 -9.72 -17.60
C ALA A 466 18.11 -9.16 -16.73
N ASP A 467 19.22 -8.73 -17.36
CA ASP A 467 20.39 -8.22 -16.62
C ASP A 467 20.24 -6.74 -16.26
N VAL A 468 19.32 -6.45 -15.34
CA VAL A 468 19.11 -5.10 -14.80
C VAL A 468 20.38 -4.54 -14.15
N SER A 469 21.21 -5.41 -13.56
CA SER A 469 22.46 -5.02 -12.88
C SER A 469 23.50 -4.40 -13.81
N HIS A 470 23.40 -4.65 -15.11
CA HIS A 470 24.25 -4.03 -16.13
C HIS A 470 23.91 -2.54 -16.33
N PHE A 471 22.63 -2.17 -16.20
CA PHE A 471 22.14 -0.81 -16.47
C PHE A 471 21.93 0.02 -15.19
N VAL A 472 21.57 -0.62 -14.07
CA VAL A 472 21.34 0.03 -12.78
C VAL A 472 22.52 -0.23 -11.86
N ARG A 473 23.42 0.75 -11.76
CA ARG A 473 24.58 0.67 -10.86
C ARG A 473 24.20 0.94 -9.41
N LYS A 474 24.84 0.22 -8.49
CA LYS A 474 24.73 0.47 -7.04
C LYS A 474 25.00 1.94 -6.72
N MET A 475 24.22 2.53 -5.82
CA MET A 475 24.27 3.93 -5.39
C MET A 475 23.87 4.98 -6.45
N SER A 476 23.51 4.57 -7.67
CA SER A 476 22.97 5.48 -8.70
C SER A 476 21.69 6.16 -8.23
N VAL A 477 21.27 7.21 -8.92
CA VAL A 477 19.97 7.84 -8.65
C VAL A 477 18.83 6.85 -8.86
N ILE A 478 18.91 6.01 -9.90
CA ILE A 478 17.91 4.96 -10.16
C ILE A 478 17.93 3.92 -9.05
N ASP A 479 19.09 3.43 -8.63
CA ASP A 479 19.20 2.41 -7.57
C ASP A 479 18.58 2.92 -6.26
N ARG A 480 18.85 4.16 -5.87
CA ARG A 480 18.24 4.77 -4.68
C ARG A 480 16.72 4.89 -4.78
N GLU A 481 16.20 5.26 -5.96
CA GLU A 481 14.77 5.36 -6.20
C GLU A 481 14.10 3.98 -6.26
N ALA A 482 14.70 3.01 -6.96
CA ALA A 482 14.25 1.63 -7.01
C ALA A 482 14.24 0.99 -5.61
N LYS A 483 15.28 1.23 -4.80
CA LYS A 483 15.34 0.80 -3.40
C LYS A 483 14.25 1.43 -2.54
N LYS A 484 13.89 2.69 -2.80
CA LYS A 484 12.78 3.37 -2.11
C LYS A 484 11.42 2.75 -2.50
N ARG A 485 11.22 2.44 -3.78
CA ARG A 485 9.98 1.84 -4.30
C ARG A 485 9.82 0.36 -3.92
N GLY A 486 10.93 -0.38 -3.86
CA GLY A 486 10.99 -1.78 -3.44
C GLY A 486 10.47 -2.79 -4.47
N THR A 487 9.27 -2.56 -5.02
CA THR A 487 8.60 -3.44 -5.98
C THR A 487 7.70 -2.63 -6.91
N PRO A 488 7.46 -3.06 -8.16
CA PRO A 488 6.36 -2.53 -8.94
C PRO A 488 5.03 -2.85 -8.26
N VAL A 489 4.06 -1.94 -8.37
CA VAL A 489 2.71 -2.10 -7.81
C VAL A 489 1.72 -2.20 -8.95
N TYR A 490 1.08 -3.37 -9.08
CA TYR A 490 0.07 -3.64 -10.09
C TYR A 490 -1.31 -3.26 -9.55
N LEU A 491 -1.98 -2.36 -10.25
CA LEU A 491 -3.37 -1.96 -10.00
C LEU A 491 -4.25 -2.49 -11.14
N ILE A 492 -5.56 -2.33 -11.01
CA ILE A 492 -6.52 -2.82 -12.01
C ILE A 492 -6.34 -2.11 -13.36
N ASP A 493 -6.06 -0.80 -13.35
CA ASP A 493 -6.00 0.05 -14.54
C ASP A 493 -4.57 0.40 -14.98
N ARG A 494 -3.61 0.39 -14.05
CA ARG A 494 -2.23 0.84 -14.30
C ARG A 494 -1.21 0.10 -13.44
N ARG A 495 0.06 0.29 -13.77
CA ARG A 495 1.21 -0.17 -12.98
C ARG A 495 2.03 1.02 -12.49
N ILE A 496 2.40 1.01 -11.23
CA ILE A 496 3.45 1.91 -10.71
C ILE A 496 4.78 1.21 -10.85
N GLU A 497 5.62 1.78 -11.70
CA GLU A 497 6.90 1.20 -12.08
C GLU A 497 7.95 1.31 -10.98
N MET A 498 8.75 0.26 -10.77
CA MET A 498 9.94 0.31 -9.92
C MET A 498 11.13 0.96 -10.63
N LEU A 499 11.25 0.76 -11.94
CA LEU A 499 12.28 1.32 -12.80
C LEU A 499 11.63 2.17 -13.89
N PRO A 500 12.31 3.17 -14.46
CA PRO A 500 11.77 3.91 -15.59
C PRO A 500 11.31 2.99 -16.73
N VAL A 501 10.16 3.29 -17.35
CA VAL A 501 9.52 2.47 -18.40
C VAL A 501 10.49 2.08 -19.53
N PHE A 502 11.37 2.99 -19.96
CA PHE A 502 12.36 2.69 -21.00
C PHE A 502 13.40 1.63 -20.59
N LEU A 503 13.66 1.46 -19.29
CA LEU A 503 14.53 0.40 -18.78
C LEU A 503 13.75 -0.90 -18.61
N SER A 504 12.58 -0.87 -17.98
CA SER A 504 11.78 -2.07 -17.70
C SER A 504 11.16 -2.68 -18.96
N SER A 505 10.42 -1.90 -19.75
CA SER A 505 9.64 -2.37 -20.90
C SER A 505 10.40 -2.40 -22.23
N ASP A 506 11.66 -1.96 -22.27
CA ASP A 506 12.43 -1.90 -23.52
C ASP A 506 13.84 -2.48 -23.41
N ILE A 507 14.76 -1.78 -22.73
CA ILE A 507 16.18 -2.14 -22.72
C ILE A 507 16.44 -3.48 -22.00
N CYS A 508 15.81 -3.69 -20.84
CA CYS A 508 15.99 -4.92 -20.06
C CYS A 508 15.04 -6.03 -20.51
N SER A 509 13.85 -5.67 -21.00
CA SER A 509 12.83 -6.62 -21.45
C SER A 509 13.36 -7.56 -22.52
N LEU A 510 13.14 -8.86 -22.35
CA LEU A 510 13.64 -9.93 -23.24
C LEU A 510 12.80 -10.07 -24.51
N LYS A 511 12.75 -8.99 -25.30
CA LYS A 511 11.97 -8.91 -26.54
C LYS A 511 12.39 -9.92 -27.59
N SER A 512 11.39 -10.48 -28.26
CA SER A 512 11.54 -11.43 -29.36
C SER A 512 12.30 -10.80 -30.54
N GLY A 513 13.31 -11.51 -31.04
CA GLY A 513 14.09 -11.13 -32.22
C GLY A 513 15.26 -10.18 -31.94
N GLU A 514 15.43 -9.71 -30.71
CA GLU A 514 16.45 -8.74 -30.35
C GLU A 514 17.53 -9.33 -29.44
N GLU A 515 18.77 -8.83 -29.56
CA GLU A 515 19.86 -9.21 -28.66
C GLU A 515 19.63 -8.59 -27.28
N ARG A 516 19.79 -9.39 -26.22
CA ARG A 516 19.51 -8.98 -24.84
C ARG A 516 20.51 -9.57 -23.84
N CYS A 517 20.95 -8.72 -22.92
CA CYS A 517 21.84 -9.09 -21.82
C CYS A 517 21.06 -9.80 -20.71
N THR A 518 21.54 -10.97 -20.28
CA THR A 518 20.88 -11.75 -19.24
C THR A 518 21.85 -12.20 -18.16
N MET A 519 21.33 -12.37 -16.94
CA MET A 519 21.91 -13.22 -15.93
C MET A 519 21.24 -14.59 -16.04
N SER A 520 21.99 -15.61 -16.43
CA SER A 520 21.45 -16.93 -16.76
C SER A 520 21.86 -17.96 -15.72
N VAL A 521 20.90 -18.79 -15.33
CA VAL A 521 21.15 -20.03 -14.59
C VAL A 521 21.20 -21.16 -15.60
N LEU A 522 22.38 -21.75 -15.77
CA LEU A 522 22.63 -22.87 -16.67
C LEU A 522 22.67 -24.15 -15.84
N ILE A 523 21.82 -25.11 -16.18
CA ILE A 523 21.58 -26.35 -15.43
C ILE A 523 21.82 -27.55 -16.34
N ASP A 524 22.66 -28.46 -15.89
CA ASP A 524 22.83 -29.81 -16.44
C ASP A 524 22.05 -30.80 -15.55
N MET A 525 21.12 -31.53 -16.16
CA MET A 525 20.18 -32.43 -15.50
C MET A 525 20.22 -33.81 -16.15
N ASP A 526 20.17 -34.88 -15.35
CA ASP A 526 20.08 -36.26 -15.87
C ASP A 526 18.67 -36.62 -16.37
N PHE A 527 18.50 -37.82 -16.94
CA PHE A 527 17.20 -38.30 -17.42
C PHE A 527 16.24 -38.65 -16.27
N GLU A 528 16.76 -38.78 -15.04
CA GLU A 528 16.01 -38.95 -13.80
C GLU A 528 15.60 -37.60 -13.17
N TYR A 529 15.84 -36.50 -13.87
CA TYR A 529 15.51 -35.13 -13.47
C TYR A 529 16.25 -34.65 -12.20
N ASN A 530 17.45 -35.16 -11.96
CA ASN A 530 18.35 -34.69 -10.91
C ASN A 530 19.37 -33.72 -11.48
N ILE A 531 19.64 -32.65 -10.73
CA ILE A 531 20.63 -31.64 -11.11
C ILE A 531 22.03 -32.22 -10.89
N ARG A 532 22.80 -32.35 -11.97
CA ARG A 532 24.22 -32.71 -11.90
C ARG A 532 25.07 -31.50 -11.59
N HIS A 533 24.81 -30.40 -12.29
CA HIS A 533 25.57 -29.17 -12.15
C HIS A 533 24.67 -27.96 -12.44
N ALA A 534 24.90 -26.88 -11.71
CA ALA A 534 24.23 -25.60 -11.95
C ALA A 534 25.26 -24.47 -11.80
N SER A 535 25.19 -23.48 -12.68
CA SER A 535 26.04 -22.29 -12.63
C SER A 535 25.28 -21.04 -13.00
N VAL A 536 25.74 -19.90 -12.48
CA VAL A 536 25.19 -18.57 -12.78
C VAL A 536 26.20 -17.82 -13.64
N LYS A 537 25.77 -17.36 -14.81
CA LYS A 537 26.63 -16.71 -15.81
C LYS A 537 25.97 -15.47 -16.38
N ARG A 538 26.77 -14.45 -16.69
CA ARG A 538 26.30 -13.36 -17.55
C ARG A 538 26.30 -13.87 -18.99
N CYS A 539 25.17 -13.75 -19.67
CA CYS A 539 25.00 -14.23 -21.04
C CYS A 539 24.45 -13.12 -21.94
N MET A 540 24.51 -13.39 -23.24
CA MET A 540 23.74 -12.71 -24.27
C MET A 540 22.80 -13.72 -24.92
N VAL A 541 21.52 -13.37 -25.04
CA VAL A 541 20.51 -14.20 -25.71
C VAL A 541 19.81 -13.40 -26.81
N LYS A 542 19.10 -14.12 -27.67
CA LYS A 542 18.19 -13.53 -28.65
C LYS A 542 16.89 -14.35 -28.64
N PRO A 543 15.93 -14.00 -27.77
CA PRO A 543 14.67 -14.74 -27.68
C PRO A 543 14.01 -14.85 -29.06
N ALA A 544 13.75 -16.05 -29.51
CA ALA A 544 13.15 -16.30 -30.83
C ALA A 544 11.65 -15.96 -30.82
N PHE A 545 10.98 -16.22 -29.70
CA PHE A 545 9.54 -16.04 -29.53
C PHE A 545 9.19 -15.51 -28.14
N SER A 546 8.07 -14.80 -28.08
CA SER A 546 7.37 -14.47 -26.83
C SER A 546 5.95 -15.01 -26.95
N PHE A 547 5.56 -15.89 -26.03
CA PHE A 547 4.27 -16.56 -26.03
C PHE A 547 3.40 -16.02 -24.89
N THR A 548 2.08 -15.97 -25.10
CA THR A 548 1.15 -15.92 -23.97
C THR A 548 0.98 -17.31 -23.34
N TYR A 549 0.56 -17.38 -22.08
CA TYR A 549 0.22 -18.66 -21.45
C TYR A 549 -0.78 -19.48 -22.28
N GLU A 550 -1.80 -18.87 -22.88
CA GLU A 550 -2.77 -19.58 -23.72
C GLU A 550 -2.15 -20.07 -25.03
N GLN A 551 -1.16 -19.36 -25.58
CA GLN A 551 -0.44 -19.80 -26.77
C GLN A 551 0.45 -21.00 -26.44
N ALA A 552 1.23 -20.92 -25.36
CA ALA A 552 2.03 -22.05 -24.89
C ALA A 552 1.16 -23.26 -24.57
N GLN A 553 0.01 -23.06 -23.90
CA GLN A 553 -0.92 -24.13 -23.57
C GLN A 553 -1.49 -24.82 -24.82
N ARG A 554 -1.87 -24.05 -25.85
CA ARG A 554 -2.32 -24.65 -27.13
C ARG A 554 -1.25 -25.54 -27.75
N ILE A 555 0.02 -25.11 -27.73
CA ILE A 555 1.14 -25.92 -28.24
C ILE A 555 1.31 -27.20 -27.43
N LEU A 556 1.05 -27.17 -26.11
CA LEU A 556 1.09 -28.35 -25.25
C LEU A 556 -0.09 -29.30 -25.49
N ASP A 557 -1.31 -28.76 -25.65
CA ASP A 557 -2.56 -29.51 -25.78
C ASP A 557 -2.75 -30.17 -27.14
N GLU A 558 -2.24 -29.55 -28.21
CA GLU A 558 -2.40 -30.05 -29.58
C GLU A 558 -1.90 -31.50 -29.64
N SER A 559 -2.77 -32.49 -29.88
CA SER A 559 -2.34 -33.83 -30.30
C SER A 559 -1.71 -33.73 -31.69
N ARG A 560 -0.81 -34.67 -32.05
CA ARG A 560 0.02 -34.68 -33.28
C ARG A 560 -0.63 -34.24 -34.61
N ASP A 561 -1.96 -34.22 -34.70
CA ASP A 561 -2.73 -33.78 -35.85
C ASP A 561 -3.51 -32.50 -35.52
N CYS A 562 -2.97 -31.33 -35.89
CA CYS A 562 -3.69 -30.10 -36.25
C CYS A 562 -2.68 -28.99 -36.54
N THR A 563 -2.89 -28.24 -37.61
CA THR A 563 -1.95 -27.25 -38.15
C THR A 563 -1.63 -26.12 -37.16
N VAL A 564 -0.34 -25.92 -36.87
CA VAL A 564 0.24 -24.68 -36.31
C VAL A 564 0.14 -23.52 -37.34
N GLU A 565 -0.96 -23.45 -38.10
CA GLU A 565 -1.20 -22.47 -39.17
C GLU A 565 -1.53 -21.08 -38.61
N ARG A 566 -1.93 -20.96 -37.35
CA ARG A 566 -2.36 -19.67 -36.79
C ARG A 566 -1.31 -18.90 -36.00
N MET A 567 -0.17 -19.50 -35.65
CA MET A 567 0.82 -18.85 -34.76
C MET A 567 1.94 -18.11 -35.48
N LEU A 568 2.20 -18.40 -36.76
CA LEU A 568 3.25 -17.72 -37.52
C LEU A 568 2.63 -16.88 -38.65
N TYR A 569 2.45 -15.60 -38.35
CA TYR A 569 2.04 -14.49 -39.23
C TYR A 569 0.83 -14.69 -40.16
N LYS A 570 -0.16 -13.79 -40.01
CA LYS A 570 -1.24 -13.59 -41.00
C LYS A 570 -0.65 -13.09 -42.32
N CYS A 571 -0.44 -13.99 -43.27
CA CYS A 571 -0.16 -13.68 -44.66
C CYS A 571 -1.21 -12.71 -45.24
N LYS A 572 -0.78 -11.51 -45.66
CA LYS A 572 -1.66 -10.46 -46.24
C LYS A 572 -2.34 -10.92 -47.54
N PHE A 573 -1.72 -11.83 -48.29
CA PHE A 573 -2.22 -12.34 -49.59
C PHE A 573 -3.27 -13.45 -49.46
N CYS A 574 -3.19 -14.26 -48.40
CA CYS A 574 -3.95 -15.50 -48.24
C CYS A 574 -5.42 -15.28 -47.86
N ARG A 575 -5.77 -14.13 -47.27
CA ARG A 575 -7.14 -13.87 -46.79
C ARG A 575 -8.21 -13.83 -47.90
N LYS A 576 -7.82 -13.67 -49.16
CA LYS A 576 -8.77 -13.68 -50.29
C LYS A 576 -9.16 -15.08 -50.77
N ALA A 577 -8.50 -16.14 -50.32
CA ALA A 577 -8.75 -17.51 -50.78
C ALA A 577 -8.88 -18.47 -49.57
N SER A 578 -10.07 -18.53 -48.97
CA SER A 578 -10.44 -19.66 -48.10
C SER A 578 -11.25 -20.64 -48.93
N GLY A 579 -10.61 -21.72 -49.35
CA GLY A 579 -11.23 -22.81 -50.10
C GLY A 579 -10.20 -23.86 -50.54
N GLY A 580 -9.79 -24.73 -49.60
CA GLY A 580 -9.29 -26.08 -49.90
C GLY A 580 -7.78 -26.31 -49.91
N ALA A 581 -7.40 -27.30 -49.09
CA ALA A 581 -6.35 -28.33 -49.24
C ALA A 581 -5.35 -28.37 -48.07
N VAL A 582 -5.59 -29.30 -47.15
CA VAL A 582 -4.63 -29.72 -46.11
C VAL A 582 -3.64 -30.67 -46.78
N HIS A 583 -2.37 -30.28 -46.87
CA HIS A 583 -1.29 -31.20 -47.24
C HIS A 583 -0.75 -31.86 -45.96
N GLU A 584 -1.07 -33.14 -45.80
CA GLU A 584 -0.56 -34.00 -44.71
C GLU A 584 0.86 -34.46 -45.07
N VAL A 585 1.88 -33.81 -44.50
CA VAL A 585 3.27 -34.28 -44.57
C VAL A 585 3.54 -35.13 -43.33
N ARG A 586 3.51 -36.45 -43.50
CA ARG A 586 3.94 -37.42 -42.49
C ARG A 586 5.46 -37.58 -42.55
N GLU A 587 6.19 -36.92 -41.67
CA GLU A 587 7.58 -37.27 -41.39
C GLU A 587 7.78 -37.51 -39.89
N ASN A 588 8.10 -38.77 -39.56
CA ASN A 588 8.63 -39.16 -38.26
C ASN A 588 10.06 -38.62 -38.14
N VAL A 589 10.25 -37.45 -37.55
CA VAL A 589 11.59 -36.98 -37.19
C VAL A 589 11.88 -37.37 -35.75
N CYS A 590 12.63 -38.46 -35.62
CA CYS A 590 13.27 -38.89 -34.38
C CYS A 590 14.29 -37.84 -33.92
N ALA A 591 14.42 -37.68 -32.61
CA ALA A 591 15.33 -36.76 -31.93
C ALA A 591 16.75 -36.75 -32.52
N ALA A 592 17.16 -35.62 -33.06
CA ALA A 592 18.56 -35.27 -33.27
C ALA A 592 18.72 -33.77 -32.98
N GLY A 593 19.70 -33.43 -32.15
CA GLY A 593 19.97 -32.07 -31.73
C GLY A 593 20.17 -31.15 -32.93
N LEU A 594 19.25 -30.21 -33.10
CA LEU A 594 19.35 -29.14 -34.09
C LEU A 594 19.59 -27.83 -33.34
N GLU A 595 20.65 -27.12 -33.70
CA GLU A 595 21.00 -25.82 -33.15
C GLU A 595 19.89 -24.80 -33.47
N GLY A 596 19.14 -24.40 -32.44
CA GLY A 596 17.88 -23.67 -32.55
C GLY A 596 17.91 -22.38 -33.36
N ALA A 597 18.99 -21.60 -33.29
CA ALA A 597 19.10 -20.36 -34.04
C ALA A 597 19.27 -20.56 -35.54
N SER A 598 19.91 -21.65 -35.97
CA SER A 598 20.04 -21.95 -37.41
C SER A 598 18.65 -22.15 -38.04
N LEU A 599 17.72 -22.79 -37.33
CA LEU A 599 16.33 -22.97 -37.76
C LEU A 599 15.54 -21.67 -37.78
N VAL A 600 15.77 -20.79 -36.79
CA VAL A 600 15.14 -19.46 -36.73
C VAL A 600 15.65 -18.57 -37.85
N GLU A 601 16.95 -18.61 -38.15
CA GLU A 601 17.56 -17.88 -39.25
C GLU A 601 17.15 -18.43 -40.62
N GLU A 602 17.10 -19.76 -40.79
CA GLU A 602 16.56 -20.43 -41.98
C GLU A 602 15.11 -20.01 -42.21
N TYR A 603 14.28 -20.01 -41.16
CA TYR A 603 12.90 -19.55 -41.21
C TYR A 603 12.79 -18.07 -41.60
N HIS A 604 13.56 -17.18 -40.97
CA HIS A 604 13.54 -15.75 -41.31
C HIS A 604 14.10 -15.47 -42.71
N ALA A 605 15.13 -16.20 -43.15
CA ALA A 605 15.70 -16.09 -44.48
C ALA A 605 14.68 -16.54 -45.55
N ALA A 606 14.04 -17.69 -45.34
CA ALA A 606 12.97 -18.19 -46.19
C ALA A 606 11.77 -17.23 -46.22
N PHE A 607 11.40 -16.66 -45.07
CA PHE A 607 10.33 -15.66 -44.97
C PHE A 607 10.66 -14.37 -45.75
N ARG A 608 11.88 -13.83 -45.61
CA ARG A 608 12.33 -12.64 -46.36
C ARG A 608 12.41 -12.91 -47.85
N SER A 609 12.95 -14.05 -48.26
CA SER A 609 12.99 -14.50 -49.66
C SER A 609 11.57 -14.55 -50.23
N SER A 610 10.63 -15.09 -49.46
CA SER A 610 9.24 -15.17 -49.89
C SER A 610 8.51 -13.82 -49.90
N LEU A 611 8.85 -12.87 -49.03
CA LEU A 611 8.35 -11.49 -49.06
C LEU A 611 8.86 -10.70 -50.27
N ALA A 612 10.07 -11.00 -50.73
CA ALA A 612 10.66 -10.40 -51.93
C ALA A 612 10.04 -10.97 -53.22
N SER A 613 9.51 -12.20 -53.18
CA SER A 613 8.71 -12.77 -54.26
C SER A 613 7.31 -12.15 -54.32
N SER A 614 6.72 -12.02 -55.51
CA SER A 614 5.30 -11.64 -55.67
C SER A 614 4.32 -12.78 -55.31
N GLU A 615 4.82 -13.87 -54.75
CA GLU A 615 4.06 -15.07 -54.41
C GLU A 615 3.64 -15.09 -52.93
N CYS A 616 2.66 -15.94 -52.61
CA CYS A 616 2.23 -16.14 -51.23
C CYS A 616 3.34 -16.76 -50.38
N THR A 617 3.60 -16.22 -49.18
CA THR A 617 4.48 -16.87 -48.19
C THR A 617 4.09 -18.31 -47.88
N CYS A 618 2.79 -18.58 -47.85
CA CYS A 618 2.21 -19.90 -47.68
C CYS A 618 2.50 -20.91 -48.80
N LYS A 619 2.91 -20.46 -49.98
CA LYS A 619 3.15 -21.32 -51.16
C LYS A 619 4.63 -21.58 -51.43
N ASN A 620 5.51 -20.89 -50.71
CA ASN A 620 6.94 -21.09 -50.85
C ASN A 620 7.37 -22.35 -50.08
N LYS A 621 7.84 -23.37 -50.81
CA LYS A 621 8.24 -24.66 -50.25
C LYS A 621 9.37 -24.54 -49.22
N ASP A 622 10.31 -23.62 -49.43
CA ASP A 622 11.42 -23.40 -48.50
C ASP A 622 10.92 -22.79 -47.19
N TYR A 623 9.95 -21.87 -47.28
CA TYR A 623 9.30 -21.30 -46.09
C TYR A 623 8.45 -22.34 -45.35
N GLU A 624 7.70 -23.18 -46.07
CA GLU A 624 6.89 -24.24 -45.49
C GLU A 624 7.74 -25.29 -44.75
N ALA A 625 8.84 -25.71 -45.38
CA ALA A 625 9.80 -26.63 -44.78
C ALA A 625 10.47 -26.03 -43.53
N ALA A 626 10.99 -24.80 -43.62
CA ALA A 626 11.63 -24.12 -42.50
C ALA A 626 10.65 -23.86 -41.34
N SER A 627 9.40 -23.46 -41.66
CA SER A 627 8.34 -23.26 -40.66
C SER A 627 8.01 -24.56 -39.93
N THR A 628 7.90 -25.68 -40.66
CA THR A 628 7.59 -26.99 -40.08
C THR A 628 8.69 -27.45 -39.12
N LYS A 629 9.97 -27.36 -39.52
CA LYS A 629 11.10 -27.69 -38.64
C LYS A 629 11.08 -26.88 -37.34
N LEU A 630 10.84 -25.56 -37.44
CA LEU A 630 10.82 -24.66 -36.29
C LEU A 630 9.66 -24.97 -35.34
N LYS A 631 8.47 -25.25 -35.87
CA LYS A 631 7.30 -25.66 -35.08
C LYS A 631 7.57 -26.94 -34.30
N VAL A 632 8.19 -27.93 -34.94
CA VAL A 632 8.58 -29.19 -34.30
C VAL A 632 9.60 -28.92 -33.17
N ALA A 633 10.60 -28.07 -33.40
CA ALA A 633 11.61 -27.74 -32.40
C ALA A 633 11.02 -27.01 -31.17
N VAL A 634 10.19 -25.99 -31.39
CA VAL A 634 9.52 -25.24 -30.31
C VAL A 634 8.61 -26.16 -29.50
N ARG A 635 7.77 -26.96 -30.18
CA ARG A 635 6.87 -27.90 -29.52
C ARG A 635 7.63 -28.94 -28.71
N SER A 636 8.66 -29.54 -29.29
CA SER A 636 9.51 -30.51 -28.60
C SER A 636 10.09 -29.92 -27.31
N SER A 637 10.60 -28.69 -27.39
CA SER A 637 11.14 -27.96 -26.24
C SER A 637 10.10 -27.74 -25.14
N LEU A 638 8.92 -27.22 -25.49
CA LEU A 638 7.83 -27.00 -24.53
C LEU A 638 7.32 -28.29 -23.88
N VAL A 639 7.21 -29.37 -24.66
CA VAL A 639 6.76 -30.68 -24.15
C VAL A 639 7.77 -31.27 -23.17
N GLU A 640 9.06 -31.26 -23.50
CA GLU A 640 10.10 -31.74 -22.57
C GLU A 640 10.16 -30.89 -21.30
N MET A 641 10.06 -29.56 -21.44
CA MET A 641 10.01 -28.68 -20.28
C MET A 641 8.79 -28.92 -19.40
N ASN A 642 7.61 -29.15 -19.99
CA ASN A 642 6.40 -29.45 -19.24
C ASN A 642 6.51 -30.78 -18.47
N LYS A 643 7.16 -31.80 -19.05
CA LYS A 643 7.42 -33.07 -18.35
C LYS A 643 8.28 -32.85 -17.11
N ILE A 644 9.37 -32.10 -17.25
CA ILE A 644 10.27 -31.78 -16.13
C ILE A 644 9.50 -30.99 -15.06
N ALA A 645 8.76 -29.96 -15.46
CA ALA A 645 7.96 -29.15 -14.54
C ALA A 645 6.95 -29.99 -13.75
N LYS A 646 6.25 -30.94 -14.39
CA LYS A 646 5.31 -31.85 -13.69
C LYS A 646 6.00 -32.70 -12.62
N VAL A 647 7.20 -33.20 -12.90
CA VAL A 647 7.98 -33.98 -11.93
C VAL A 647 8.48 -33.09 -10.78
N LEU A 648 9.00 -31.89 -11.08
CA LEU A 648 9.44 -30.93 -10.06
C LEU A 648 8.28 -30.51 -9.15
N ARG A 649 7.12 -30.22 -9.74
CA ARG A 649 5.89 -29.90 -9.01
C ARG A 649 5.47 -31.06 -8.11
N ALA A 650 5.40 -32.29 -8.63
CA ALA A 650 5.04 -33.47 -7.83
C ALA A 650 5.96 -33.63 -6.62
N ARG A 651 7.29 -33.55 -6.81
CA ARG A 651 8.29 -33.60 -5.72
C ARG A 651 8.09 -32.47 -4.71
N ARG A 652 7.72 -31.27 -5.15
CA ARG A 652 7.46 -30.12 -4.28
C ARG A 652 6.21 -30.32 -3.41
N PHE A 653 5.15 -30.89 -3.96
CA PHE A 653 3.92 -31.22 -3.20
C PHE A 653 4.13 -32.40 -2.25
N GLU A 654 4.92 -33.40 -2.64
CA GLU A 654 5.34 -34.49 -1.74
C GLU A 654 6.07 -33.93 -0.51
N LYS A 655 6.90 -32.89 -0.71
CA LYS A 655 7.57 -32.11 0.34
C LYS A 655 6.66 -31.08 1.04
N GLY A 656 5.34 -31.24 0.98
CA GLY A 656 4.40 -30.43 1.76
C GLY A 656 4.10 -29.05 1.20
N ALA A 657 4.33 -28.78 -0.09
CA ALA A 657 3.78 -27.55 -0.70
C ALA A 657 2.26 -27.64 -0.86
N LEU A 658 1.58 -26.51 -0.69
CA LEU A 658 0.15 -26.35 -0.92
C LEU A 658 -0.10 -25.30 -2.00
N ASP A 659 -1.09 -25.55 -2.85
CA ASP A 659 -1.61 -24.58 -3.81
C ASP A 659 -3.05 -24.22 -3.41
N LEU A 660 -3.21 -22.97 -2.99
CA LEU A 660 -4.48 -22.39 -2.55
C LEU A 660 -5.00 -21.35 -3.55
N SER A 661 -4.44 -21.30 -4.76
CA SER A 661 -4.84 -20.31 -5.76
C SER A 661 -6.30 -20.55 -6.20
N MET A 662 -7.10 -19.48 -6.14
CA MET A 662 -8.48 -19.51 -6.65
C MET A 662 -8.55 -19.20 -8.15
N VAL A 663 -7.43 -18.78 -8.75
CA VAL A 663 -7.33 -18.47 -10.18
C VAL A 663 -6.98 -19.75 -10.92
N PRO A 664 -7.76 -20.15 -11.95
CA PRO A 664 -7.43 -21.31 -12.75
C PRO A 664 -6.05 -21.14 -13.40
N SER A 665 -5.12 -22.04 -13.10
CA SER A 665 -3.79 -22.13 -13.71
C SER A 665 -3.75 -23.23 -14.75
N MET A 666 -2.97 -23.01 -15.82
CA MET A 666 -2.74 -23.99 -16.88
C MET A 666 -1.38 -24.69 -16.70
N ASP A 667 -1.13 -25.77 -17.43
CA ASP A 667 0.19 -26.43 -17.44
C ASP A 667 1.32 -25.44 -17.81
N ALA A 668 1.06 -24.52 -18.73
CA ALA A 668 2.00 -23.46 -19.09
C ALA A 668 2.37 -22.55 -17.90
N ASN A 669 1.41 -22.25 -17.00
CA ASN A 669 1.69 -21.48 -15.79
C ASN A 669 2.61 -22.26 -14.84
N HIS A 670 2.29 -23.53 -14.61
CA HIS A 670 3.09 -24.41 -13.76
C HIS A 670 4.49 -24.64 -14.34
N LEU A 671 4.62 -24.72 -15.66
CA LEU A 671 5.91 -24.81 -16.34
C LEU A 671 6.80 -23.63 -15.94
N VAL A 672 6.37 -22.39 -16.18
CA VAL A 672 7.18 -21.22 -15.84
C VAL A 672 7.47 -21.16 -14.33
N GLU A 673 6.47 -21.43 -13.49
CA GLU A 673 6.61 -21.43 -12.03
C GLU A 673 7.76 -22.34 -11.56
N GLU A 674 7.80 -23.60 -12.01
CA GLU A 674 8.80 -24.57 -11.56
C GLU A 674 10.21 -24.22 -12.03
N TYR A 675 10.37 -23.68 -13.24
CA TYR A 675 11.68 -23.20 -13.70
C TYR A 675 12.14 -21.95 -12.93
N MET A 676 11.25 -21.02 -12.60
CA MET A 676 11.61 -19.86 -11.77
C MET A 676 11.99 -20.25 -10.34
N LEU A 677 11.26 -21.19 -9.72
CA LEU A 677 11.62 -21.76 -8.42
C LEU A 677 12.98 -22.46 -8.47
N LEU A 678 13.21 -23.26 -9.50
CA LEU A 678 14.48 -23.96 -9.72
C LEU A 678 15.66 -22.97 -9.84
N ALA A 679 15.51 -21.90 -10.62
CA ALA A 679 16.52 -20.85 -10.72
C ALA A 679 16.82 -20.21 -9.36
N ASN A 680 15.78 -19.78 -8.64
CA ASN A 680 15.94 -19.14 -7.33
C ASN A 680 16.65 -20.06 -6.31
N MET A 681 16.28 -21.34 -6.28
CA MET A 681 16.91 -22.33 -5.41
C MET A 681 18.38 -22.59 -5.79
N CYS A 682 18.70 -22.69 -7.08
CA CYS A 682 20.06 -22.86 -7.57
C CYS A 682 20.94 -21.65 -7.20
N VAL A 683 20.46 -20.42 -7.44
CA VAL A 683 21.17 -19.19 -7.09
C VAL A 683 21.43 -19.12 -5.59
N ALA A 684 20.40 -19.37 -4.76
CA ALA A 684 20.54 -19.38 -3.31
C ALA A 684 21.61 -20.41 -2.84
N LYS A 685 21.56 -21.64 -3.35
CA LYS A 685 22.53 -22.69 -3.02
C LYS A 685 23.96 -22.33 -3.45
N ILE A 686 24.13 -21.75 -4.63
CA ILE A 686 25.44 -21.34 -5.13
C ILE A 686 26.02 -20.21 -4.28
N MET A 687 25.22 -19.19 -3.93
CA MET A 687 25.65 -18.09 -3.08
C MET A 687 26.05 -18.57 -1.68
N LEU A 688 25.24 -19.44 -1.07
CA LEU A 688 25.52 -20.03 0.24
C LEU A 688 26.80 -20.87 0.24
N LYS A 689 26.95 -21.77 -0.75
CA LYS A 689 28.18 -22.58 -0.91
C LYS A 689 29.43 -21.73 -1.13
N SER A 690 29.28 -20.57 -1.76
CA SER A 690 30.39 -19.65 -2.02
C SER A 690 30.73 -18.75 -0.83
N GLY A 691 29.99 -18.83 0.29
CA GLY A 691 30.16 -17.94 1.44
C GLY A 691 29.84 -16.47 1.14
N MET A 692 29.10 -16.19 0.06
CA MET A 692 28.72 -14.83 -0.30
C MET A 692 27.52 -14.37 0.54
N PRO A 693 27.47 -13.10 0.98
CA PRO A 693 26.26 -12.53 1.56
C PRO A 693 25.08 -12.70 0.60
N ALA A 694 24.06 -13.46 1.03
CA ALA A 694 22.89 -13.77 0.23
C ALA A 694 21.63 -13.14 0.84
N LEU A 695 20.78 -12.56 0.00
CA LEU A 695 19.44 -12.14 0.40
C LEU A 695 18.50 -13.33 0.21
N LEU A 696 18.03 -13.90 1.33
CA LEU A 696 17.12 -15.04 1.32
C LEU A 696 15.71 -14.60 1.71
N ARG A 697 14.72 -15.28 1.13
CA ARG A 697 13.31 -15.17 1.52
C ARG A 697 12.92 -16.44 2.27
N VAL A 698 12.55 -16.30 3.53
CA VAL A 698 12.14 -17.41 4.39
C VAL A 698 10.67 -17.24 4.73
N HIS A 699 9.88 -18.28 4.48
CA HIS A 699 8.51 -18.35 4.97
C HIS A 699 8.53 -19.00 6.36
N PRO A 700 8.01 -18.35 7.41
CA PRO A 700 7.98 -18.93 8.74
C PRO A 700 7.04 -20.14 8.77
N GLU A 701 7.35 -21.10 9.64
CA GLU A 701 6.49 -22.26 9.89
C GLU A 701 5.08 -21.85 10.33
N MET A 702 4.10 -22.67 9.96
CA MET A 702 2.71 -22.46 10.37
C MET A 702 2.53 -22.74 11.87
N SER A 703 1.68 -21.96 12.54
CA SER A 703 1.33 -22.21 13.94
C SER A 703 0.39 -23.42 14.07
N ALA A 704 0.41 -24.07 15.23
CA ALA A 704 -0.48 -25.20 15.54
C ALA A 704 -1.97 -24.84 15.36
N GLU A 705 -2.33 -23.59 15.65
CA GLU A 705 -3.69 -23.07 15.45
C GLU A 705 -4.06 -23.02 13.96
N SER A 706 -3.21 -22.44 13.10
CA SER A 706 -3.45 -22.42 11.65
C SER A 706 -3.58 -23.84 11.07
N LEU A 707 -2.74 -24.77 11.53
CA LEU A 707 -2.84 -26.19 11.15
C LEU A 707 -4.17 -26.82 11.59
N SER A 708 -4.67 -26.48 12.78
CA SER A 708 -5.97 -26.98 13.26
C SER A 708 -7.14 -26.47 12.41
N VAL A 709 -7.07 -25.22 11.95
CA VAL A 709 -8.06 -24.64 11.04
C VAL A 709 -8.04 -25.36 9.69
N LEU A 710 -6.85 -25.60 9.12
CA LEU A 710 -6.69 -26.32 7.85
C LEU A 710 -7.22 -27.77 7.95
N LYS A 711 -6.96 -28.46 9.07
CA LYS A 711 -7.52 -29.79 9.35
C LYS A 711 -9.06 -29.76 9.41
N THR A 712 -9.62 -28.71 10.00
CA THR A 712 -11.08 -28.52 10.07
C THR A 712 -11.69 -28.29 8.67
N LEU A 713 -10.93 -27.65 7.77
CA LEU A 713 -11.31 -27.48 6.36
C LEU A 713 -11.11 -28.74 5.50
N GLY A 714 -10.69 -29.86 6.09
CA GLY A 714 -10.54 -31.15 5.41
C GLY A 714 -9.27 -31.29 4.55
N LEU A 715 -8.30 -30.39 4.70
CA LEU A 715 -7.01 -30.47 4.00
C LEU A 715 -6.08 -31.48 4.68
N ASN A 716 -5.43 -32.34 3.90
CA ASN A 716 -4.40 -33.24 4.42
C ASN A 716 -3.16 -32.42 4.80
N THR A 717 -2.78 -32.48 6.08
CA THR A 717 -1.66 -31.71 6.65
C THR A 717 -0.52 -32.62 7.14
N ASP A 718 -0.58 -33.92 6.87
CA ASP A 718 0.36 -34.91 7.41
C ASP A 718 1.80 -34.63 6.93
N ASN A 719 1.97 -34.35 5.63
CA ASN A 719 3.27 -34.01 5.04
C ASN A 719 3.79 -32.62 5.45
N LEU A 720 2.92 -31.71 5.94
CA LEU A 720 3.34 -30.39 6.45
C LEU A 720 4.07 -30.52 7.79
N SER A 721 3.76 -31.58 8.54
CA SER A 721 4.35 -31.85 9.86
C SER A 721 5.66 -32.64 9.79
N GLU A 722 5.95 -33.35 8.70
CA GLU A 722 7.18 -34.14 8.55
C GLU A 722 8.36 -33.34 7.97
N CYS A 723 8.11 -32.25 7.24
CA CYS A 723 9.15 -31.32 6.76
C CYS A 723 9.91 -30.58 7.89
N ILE A 724 9.50 -30.77 9.15
CA ILE A 724 10.14 -30.25 10.37
C ILE A 724 11.58 -30.79 10.57
N LYS A 725 12.09 -31.68 9.70
CA LYS A 725 13.38 -32.37 9.87
C LYS A 725 14.38 -32.23 8.72
N ASP A 726 14.16 -31.35 7.73
CA ASP A 726 15.19 -31.12 6.69
C ASP A 726 16.34 -30.27 7.28
N LYS A 727 17.32 -30.97 7.85
CA LYS A 727 18.59 -30.44 8.39
C LYS A 727 19.59 -29.98 7.32
N ASP A 728 19.21 -29.99 6.04
CA ASP A 728 20.13 -29.71 4.92
C ASP A 728 20.44 -28.22 4.71
N ILE A 729 19.97 -27.33 5.61
CA ILE A 729 20.19 -25.87 5.55
C ILE A 729 20.91 -25.34 6.83
N GLU A 730 21.39 -26.21 7.72
CA GLU A 730 22.34 -25.78 8.78
C GLU A 730 23.79 -25.72 8.27
#